data_AF-Q742F4-F1
#
_entry.id   AF-Q742F4-F1
#
_cell.length_a   1.000
_cell.length_b   1.000
_cell.length_c   1.000
_cell.angle_alpha   90.00
_cell.angle_beta   90.00
_cell.angle_gamma   90.00
#
_symmetry.space_group_name_H-M   'P 1'
#
loop_
_entity.id
_entity.type
_entity.pdbx_description
1 polymer ?
#
loop_
_entity_poly.entity_id
_entity_poly.type
_entity_poly.pdbx_seq_one_letter_code
_entity_poly.pdbx_strand_id
1 'polypeptide(L)'
;MKWVTYQGDDGERVGVLRDDTIYAMGSGVTLLDLIARGAEGLRHAGEEAQRSPAATVPAARARLLAPIPRPPSIRDSLCFLDHMRNCQAALGAGRVLADTWYRVPAFYFACPATVLGPYDDAPTAPGSAWQDFELEIAAVIGTGGKDLSVEQAEQAIIGYTIFNDWSARDLQQLDSQLGIGQAKGKDSGVTLGPYLVTPDELEPYRRNGKLDLRVTASVNDTVIGSGSTAQMDWTFGEVISYASRGVTLVPGDVIGSGTVPTCTLVEHLDPAALESFPGWLHDGDVVTLRVEGLGETRQTVRASGAPHPLAARPNPDAPPAAPRVNRAAARVPYTRGLHQVGDRVWAWTLPDGGYGWSNAGLIAGDGASLLVDTLFDLALTREMLTAMRPITASAPITKAVITHSNGDHTHGNQLLDPAVRIIAAHGTAEEIAHGMAPEMLAMAQTADLGPVATRYTRERFGHFDFSNITLRNADETFDRSLAVEVGGRRVDVLNLGPAHTAADSVVHVPDAGVLFGGDLLFIGCTPIVWAGPIANWVAACDAMIALDAPTVVPGHGPVTDPDGIRAVRGYLVHIAEQAEAAYRKGLSWSEAADTIDLGEYATWLDAERVVVNVYQRYRELDPHTPQLEAMALLVMQAEWLARRS
;
A
#
# COMPACT_ATOMS: atom_id res chain seq x y z
N MET A 1 -6.97 26.88 30.67
CA MET A 1 -8.21 26.08 30.60
C MET A 1 -8.20 25.08 29.45
N LYS A 2 -8.94 23.97 29.61
CA LYS A 2 -9.19 22.96 28.55
C LYS A 2 -10.65 23.05 28.09
N TRP A 3 -10.86 23.43 26.83
CA TRP A 3 -12.19 23.56 26.23
C TRP A 3 -12.54 22.33 25.40
N VAL A 4 -13.79 21.88 25.52
CA VAL A 4 -14.28 20.70 24.82
C VAL A 4 -15.59 21.00 24.12
N THR A 5 -15.77 20.34 22.98
CA THR A 5 -17.04 20.25 22.27
C THR A 5 -17.49 18.80 22.32
N TYR A 6 -18.76 18.55 22.64
CA TYR A 6 -19.29 17.21 22.83
C TYR A 6 -20.74 17.10 22.37
N GLN A 7 -21.18 15.88 22.08
CA GLN A 7 -22.57 15.60 21.76
C GLN A 7 -23.40 15.58 23.03
N GLY A 8 -24.34 16.51 23.17
CA GLY A 8 -25.40 16.49 24.18
C GLY A 8 -26.74 16.01 23.60
N ASP A 9 -27.76 15.95 24.46
CA ASP A 9 -29.11 15.47 24.10
C ASP A 9 -29.77 16.34 23.02
N ASP A 10 -29.56 17.65 23.06
CA ASP A 10 -30.12 18.64 22.13
C ASP A 10 -29.15 19.08 21.02
N GLY A 11 -28.06 18.33 20.79
CA GLY A 11 -27.04 18.64 19.79
C GLY A 11 -25.66 18.97 20.36
N GLU A 12 -24.86 19.68 19.56
CA GLU A 12 -23.49 20.09 19.93
C GLU A 12 -23.49 21.02 21.15
N ARG A 13 -22.66 20.70 22.15
CA ARG A 13 -22.47 21.46 23.38
C ARG A 13 -20.99 21.75 23.62
N VAL A 14 -20.73 22.83 24.35
CA VAL A 14 -19.38 23.28 24.68
C VAL A 14 -19.24 23.39 26.20
N GLY A 15 -18.05 23.14 26.72
CA GLY A 15 -17.77 23.33 28.14
C GLY A 15 -16.28 23.40 28.44
N VAL A 16 -15.96 23.68 29.70
CA VAL A 16 -14.60 23.59 30.23
C VAL A 16 -14.43 22.26 30.95
N LEU A 17 -13.38 21.52 30.61
CA LEU A 17 -13.00 20.29 31.30
C LEU A 17 -12.08 20.61 32.47
N ARG A 18 -12.44 20.10 33.66
CA ARG A 18 -11.61 20.15 34.87
C ARG A 18 -11.94 18.95 35.76
N ASP A 19 -10.90 18.27 36.24
CA ASP A 19 -11.02 17.10 37.14
C ASP A 19 -12.05 16.05 36.62
N ASP A 20 -11.88 15.63 35.36
CA ASP A 20 -12.75 14.69 34.62
C ASP A 20 -14.23 15.10 34.52
N THR A 21 -14.54 16.37 34.77
CA THR A 21 -15.89 16.93 34.71
C THR A 21 -15.94 18.07 33.70
N ILE A 22 -16.94 18.01 32.81
CA ILE A 22 -17.24 19.07 31.85
C ILE A 22 -18.26 20.02 32.48
N TYR A 23 -17.87 21.28 32.62
CA TYR A 23 -18.72 22.38 33.06
C TYR A 23 -19.32 23.05 31.83
N ALA A 24 -20.58 22.72 31.54
CA ALA A 24 -21.21 23.06 30.27
C ALA A 24 -21.66 24.53 30.19
N MET A 25 -21.45 25.12 29.01
CA MET A 25 -22.07 26.37 28.59
C MET A 25 -23.57 26.18 28.32
N GLY A 26 -24.32 27.28 28.22
CA GLY A 26 -25.71 27.26 27.76
C GLY A 26 -25.88 26.70 26.34
N SER A 27 -27.09 26.24 26.01
CA SER A 27 -27.43 25.74 24.67
C SER A 27 -27.21 26.80 23.59
N GLY A 28 -26.75 26.39 22.40
CA GLY A 28 -26.53 27.28 21.26
C GLY A 28 -25.24 28.11 21.31
N VAL A 29 -24.41 27.94 22.36
CA VAL A 29 -23.06 28.52 22.42
C VAL A 29 -22.08 27.57 21.74
N THR A 30 -21.36 28.06 20.73
CA THR A 30 -20.27 27.30 20.08
C THR A 30 -18.90 27.75 20.58
N LEU A 31 -17.89 26.89 20.46
CA LEU A 31 -16.53 27.25 20.88
C LEU A 31 -15.96 28.35 19.97
N LEU A 32 -16.36 28.34 18.69
CA LEU A 32 -16.01 29.37 17.72
C LEU A 32 -16.51 30.76 18.15
N ASP A 33 -17.76 30.86 18.63
CA ASP A 33 -18.32 32.12 19.15
C ASP A 33 -17.60 32.63 20.40
N LEU A 34 -17.03 31.71 21.21
CA LEU A 34 -16.24 32.08 22.38
C LEU A 34 -14.83 32.50 21.99
N ILE A 35 -14.22 31.81 21.03
CA ILE A 35 -12.92 32.16 20.45
C ILE A 35 -12.96 33.56 19.85
N ALA A 36 -14.03 33.90 19.13
CA ALA A 36 -14.23 35.22 18.54
C ALA A 36 -14.32 36.38 19.57
N ARG A 37 -14.50 36.09 20.87
CA ARG A 37 -14.46 37.08 21.95
C ARG A 37 -13.04 37.39 22.44
N GLY A 38 -12.02 36.74 21.85
CA GLY A 38 -10.62 36.87 22.25
C GLY A 38 -10.31 36.15 23.56
N ALA A 39 -9.03 36.15 23.94
CA ALA A 39 -8.52 35.39 25.09
C ALA A 39 -9.19 35.75 26.42
N GLU A 40 -9.43 37.04 26.67
CA GLU A 40 -10.10 37.49 27.90
C GLU A 40 -11.58 37.06 27.95
N GLY A 41 -12.29 37.19 26.82
CA GLY A 41 -13.68 36.76 26.71
C GLY A 41 -13.84 35.25 26.87
N LEU A 42 -12.95 34.47 26.26
CA LEU A 42 -12.91 33.01 26.43
C LEU A 42 -12.64 32.65 27.90
N ARG A 43 -11.62 33.24 28.52
CA ARG A 43 -11.29 33.01 29.94
C ARG A 43 -12.47 33.32 30.86
N HIS A 44 -13.10 34.48 30.71
CA HIS A 44 -14.24 34.87 31.54
C HIS A 44 -15.43 33.92 31.37
N ALA A 45 -15.72 33.48 30.14
CA ALA A 45 -16.76 32.49 29.88
C ALA A 45 -16.47 31.16 30.58
N GLY A 46 -15.20 30.72 30.60
CA GLY A 46 -14.80 29.48 31.25
C GLY A 46 -14.82 29.55 32.78
N GLU A 47 -14.48 30.70 33.35
CA GLU A 47 -14.64 30.98 34.80
C GLU A 47 -16.12 30.99 35.20
N GLU A 48 -17.00 31.61 34.41
CA GLU A 48 -18.44 31.60 34.64
C GLU A 48 -19.01 30.18 34.54
N ALA A 49 -18.62 29.40 33.52
CA ALA A 49 -19.06 28.02 33.36
C ALA A 49 -18.70 27.15 34.56
N GLN A 50 -17.52 27.33 35.15
CA GLN A 50 -17.12 26.61 36.36
C GLN A 50 -17.87 27.07 37.61
N ARG A 51 -18.21 28.36 37.72
CA ARG A 51 -18.96 28.89 38.87
C ARG A 51 -20.45 28.57 38.84
N SER A 52 -21.07 28.64 37.66
CA SER A 52 -22.51 28.45 37.47
C SER A 52 -22.79 27.72 36.14
N PRO A 53 -22.42 26.42 36.04
CA PRO A 53 -22.59 25.65 34.82
C PRO A 53 -24.07 25.47 34.48
N ALA A 54 -24.39 25.43 33.18
CA ALA A 54 -25.73 25.02 32.73
C ALA A 54 -26.00 23.55 33.05
N ALA A 55 -24.95 22.72 33.01
CA ALA A 55 -24.93 21.32 33.42
C ALA A 55 -23.50 20.89 33.76
N THR A 56 -23.35 19.86 34.60
CA THR A 56 -22.09 19.17 34.82
C THR A 56 -22.18 17.75 34.24
N VAL A 57 -21.21 17.40 33.40
CA VAL A 57 -21.20 16.12 32.69
C VAL A 57 -19.88 15.40 32.98
N PRO A 58 -19.90 14.15 33.51
CA PRO A 58 -18.68 13.36 33.61
C PRO A 58 -18.08 13.14 32.22
N ALA A 59 -16.79 13.44 32.05
CA ALA A 59 -16.12 13.36 30.74
C ALA A 59 -16.24 11.96 30.11
N ALA A 60 -16.12 10.90 30.93
CA ALA A 60 -16.27 9.51 30.51
C ALA A 60 -17.67 9.14 29.97
N ARG A 61 -18.70 9.99 30.19
CA ARG A 61 -20.05 9.80 29.64
C ARG A 61 -20.34 10.70 28.44
N ALA A 62 -19.44 11.62 28.10
CA ALA A 62 -19.60 12.52 26.98
C ALA A 62 -18.94 11.91 25.73
N ARG A 63 -19.67 11.91 24.61
CA ARG A 63 -19.04 11.69 23.30
C ARG A 63 -18.40 12.99 22.85
N LEU A 64 -17.08 13.10 22.98
CA LEU A 64 -16.34 14.27 22.51
C LEU A 64 -16.37 14.37 20.98
N LEU A 65 -16.50 15.59 20.49
CA LEU A 65 -16.32 15.98 19.10
C LEU A 65 -14.97 16.69 18.98
N ALA A 66 -14.55 17.04 17.76
CA ALA A 66 -13.43 17.96 17.58
C ALA A 66 -13.69 19.27 18.36
N PRO A 67 -12.68 19.90 18.99
CA PRO A 67 -12.88 21.15 19.72
C PRO A 67 -13.54 22.23 18.84
N ILE A 68 -13.16 22.29 17.56
CA ILE A 68 -13.78 23.13 16.53
C ILE A 68 -14.22 22.20 15.40
N PRO A 69 -15.46 21.67 15.41
CA PRO A 69 -15.90 20.70 14.40
C PRO A 69 -15.96 21.25 12.98
N ARG A 70 -16.06 22.57 12.83
CA ARG A 70 -16.20 23.27 11.55
C ARG A 70 -15.31 24.53 11.56
N PRO A 71 -13.98 24.39 11.49
CA PRO A 71 -13.08 25.53 11.49
C PRO A 71 -13.26 26.35 10.19
N PRO A 72 -13.08 27.68 10.21
CA PRO A 72 -13.23 28.50 9.00
C PRO A 72 -12.21 28.13 7.91
N SER A 73 -10.98 27.82 8.30
CA SER A 73 -9.96 27.24 7.43
C SER A 73 -8.98 26.38 8.23
N ILE A 74 -8.32 25.47 7.51
CA ILE A 74 -7.20 24.68 8.04
C ILE A 74 -6.03 24.89 7.09
N ARG A 75 -4.90 25.35 7.63
CA ARG A 75 -3.62 25.45 6.91
C ARG A 75 -2.63 24.57 7.63
N ASP A 76 -2.27 23.45 7.02
CA ASP A 76 -1.31 22.56 7.62
C ASP A 76 0.10 22.81 7.08
N SER A 77 1.05 22.96 7.98
CA SER A 77 2.41 23.46 7.69
C SER A 77 3.44 22.35 7.75
N LEU A 78 4.68 22.63 7.36
CA LEU A 78 5.77 21.65 7.40
C LEU A 78 6.93 22.21 8.24
N CYS A 79 6.69 22.41 9.53
CA CYS A 79 7.66 23.07 10.43
C CYS A 79 8.85 22.20 10.81
N PHE A 80 8.78 20.89 10.61
CA PHE A 80 9.85 19.95 10.95
C PHE A 80 10.61 19.54 9.69
N LEU A 81 11.78 20.14 9.45
CA LEU A 81 12.58 19.84 8.26
C LEU A 81 13.15 18.41 8.29
N ASP A 82 13.35 17.84 9.49
CA ASP A 82 13.78 16.45 9.62
C ASP A 82 12.71 15.45 9.13
N HIS A 83 11.42 15.74 9.34
CA HIS A 83 10.34 14.94 8.75
C HIS A 83 10.47 14.93 7.21
N MET A 84 10.69 16.10 6.59
CA MET A 84 10.89 16.19 5.14
C MET A 84 12.11 15.41 4.65
N ARG A 85 13.22 15.46 5.40
CA ARG A 85 14.43 14.68 5.08
C ARG A 85 14.17 13.18 5.17
N ASN A 86 13.39 12.73 6.15
CA ASN A 86 13.07 11.33 6.34
C ASN A 86 12.14 10.83 5.23
N CYS A 87 11.11 11.60 4.88
CA CYS A 87 10.23 11.31 3.74
C CYS A 87 10.99 11.24 2.41
N GLN A 88 11.91 12.16 2.13
CA GLN A 88 12.74 12.08 0.92
C GLN A 88 13.64 10.83 0.89
N ALA A 89 14.19 10.43 2.04
CA ALA A 89 15.00 9.22 2.13
C ALA A 89 14.16 7.96 1.89
N ALA A 90 12.98 7.87 2.50
CA ALA A 90 12.03 6.77 2.30
C ALA A 90 11.62 6.61 0.82
N LEU A 91 11.53 7.73 0.10
CA LEU A 91 11.23 7.76 -1.33
C LEU A 91 12.47 7.63 -2.24
N GLY A 92 13.66 7.36 -1.70
CA GLY A 92 14.90 7.17 -2.47
C GLY A 92 15.53 8.45 -3.03
N ALA A 93 15.04 9.64 -2.66
CA ALA A 93 15.53 10.93 -3.13
C ALA A 93 16.68 11.52 -2.26
N GLY A 94 17.17 10.76 -1.27
CA GLY A 94 18.20 11.20 -0.32
C GLY A 94 17.65 12.12 0.78
N ARG A 95 18.54 12.85 1.49
CA ARG A 95 18.15 13.72 2.64
C ARG A 95 18.43 15.21 2.40
N VAL A 96 18.67 15.61 1.15
CA VAL A 96 19.07 16.98 0.83
C VAL A 96 17.84 17.78 0.41
N LEU A 97 17.40 18.68 1.29
CA LEU A 97 16.33 19.62 1.00
C LEU A 97 16.81 20.73 0.07
N ALA A 98 15.95 21.15 -0.87
CA ALA A 98 16.17 22.34 -1.68
C ALA A 98 16.26 23.61 -0.83
N ASP A 99 17.02 24.61 -1.28
CA ASP A 99 17.24 25.90 -0.60
C ASP A 99 15.93 26.60 -0.17
N THR A 100 14.86 26.44 -0.94
CA THR A 100 13.55 27.03 -0.66
C THR A 100 12.98 26.65 0.71
N TRP A 101 13.25 25.43 1.21
CA TRP A 101 12.79 24.96 2.52
C TRP A 101 13.31 25.80 3.70
N TYR A 102 14.45 26.49 3.51
CA TYR A 102 15.06 27.36 4.52
C TYR A 102 14.67 28.84 4.35
N ARG A 103 13.89 29.18 3.32
CA ARG A 103 13.55 30.56 2.97
C ARG A 103 12.12 30.93 3.31
N VAL A 104 11.19 29.98 3.23
CA VAL A 104 9.77 30.19 3.54
C VAL A 104 9.20 28.95 4.22
N PRO A 105 8.33 29.12 5.23
CA PRO A 105 7.59 27.99 5.79
C PRO A 105 6.53 27.52 4.79
N ALA A 106 6.59 26.25 4.41
CA ALA A 106 5.59 25.64 3.54
C ALA A 106 4.32 25.31 4.32
N PHE A 107 3.17 25.45 3.66
CA PHE A 107 1.88 24.95 4.13
C PHE A 107 0.96 24.66 2.95
N TYR A 108 -0.07 23.85 3.18
CA TYR A 108 -1.15 23.60 2.23
C TYR A 108 -2.51 23.80 2.91
N PHE A 109 -3.60 23.83 2.13
CA PHE A 109 -4.95 23.92 2.67
C PHE A 109 -5.55 22.53 2.84
N ALA A 110 -5.84 22.15 4.09
CA ALA A 110 -6.58 20.93 4.39
C ALA A 110 -8.09 21.21 4.36
N CYS A 111 -8.90 20.19 4.05
CA CYS A 111 -10.34 20.36 3.84
C CYS A 111 -11.11 20.44 5.18
N PRO A 112 -11.70 21.59 5.56
CA PRO A 112 -12.41 21.73 6.84
C PRO A 112 -13.65 20.85 6.96
N ALA A 113 -14.19 20.36 5.83
CA ALA A 113 -15.35 19.48 5.79
C ALA A 113 -15.04 18.04 6.25
N THR A 114 -13.76 17.72 6.45
CA THR A 114 -13.27 16.37 6.76
C THR A 114 -12.80 16.24 8.22
N VAL A 115 -13.12 17.22 9.07
CA VAL A 115 -12.72 17.19 10.48
C VAL A 115 -13.43 16.06 11.22
N LEU A 116 -12.62 15.25 11.90
CA LEU A 116 -13.03 14.14 12.76
C LEU A 116 -12.78 14.51 14.22
N GLY A 117 -13.64 14.01 15.11
CA GLY A 117 -13.43 14.08 16.55
C GLY A 117 -12.33 13.13 17.03
N PRO A 118 -11.85 13.33 18.27
CA PRO A 118 -10.70 12.59 18.83
C PRO A 118 -10.90 11.08 18.95
N TYR A 119 -12.16 10.62 18.91
CA TYR A 119 -12.53 9.20 19.05
C TYR A 119 -13.49 8.74 17.96
N ASP A 120 -13.59 9.49 16.86
CA ASP A 120 -14.35 9.05 15.70
C ASP A 120 -13.55 8.01 14.91
N ASP A 121 -14.26 7.14 14.19
CA ASP A 121 -13.64 6.26 13.21
C ASP A 121 -13.08 7.10 12.04
N ALA A 122 -11.90 6.74 11.55
CA ALA A 122 -11.21 7.43 10.46
C ALA A 122 -11.34 6.65 9.15
N PRO A 123 -11.98 7.21 8.11
CA PRO A 123 -12.08 6.54 6.83
C PRO A 123 -10.73 6.53 6.10
N THR A 124 -10.38 5.42 5.44
CA THR A 124 -9.29 5.41 4.47
C THR A 124 -9.68 6.27 3.26
N ALA A 125 -8.71 6.85 2.55
CA ALA A 125 -9.03 7.52 1.30
C ALA A 125 -9.55 6.50 0.27
N PRO A 126 -10.63 6.80 -0.46
CA PRO A 126 -11.16 5.88 -1.47
C PRO A 126 -10.11 5.45 -2.49
N GLY A 127 -9.84 4.15 -2.57
CA GLY A 127 -8.88 3.54 -3.50
C GLY A 127 -7.42 3.65 -3.07
N SER A 128 -7.13 4.16 -1.87
CA SER A 128 -5.79 4.14 -1.31
C SER A 128 -5.47 2.77 -0.71
N ALA A 129 -4.28 2.27 -1.01
CA ALA A 129 -3.65 1.14 -0.31
C ALA A 129 -2.66 1.63 0.76
N TRP A 130 -2.26 2.91 0.72
CA TRP A 130 -1.15 3.47 1.48
C TRP A 130 -1.64 4.49 2.51
N GLN A 131 -2.58 4.05 3.33
CA GLN A 131 -3.14 4.91 4.35
C GLN A 131 -2.15 5.06 5.52
N ASP A 132 -1.98 6.31 5.94
CA ASP A 132 -1.03 6.74 6.95
C ASP A 132 -1.69 7.74 7.91
N PHE A 133 -1.06 7.90 9.08
CA PHE A 133 -1.36 8.93 10.06
C PHE A 133 -0.16 9.87 10.20
N GLU A 134 -0.39 11.07 10.71
CA GLU A 134 0.67 12.06 10.94
C GLU A 134 0.38 12.79 12.25
N LEU A 135 1.13 12.46 13.30
CA LEU A 135 0.94 13.10 14.61
C LEU A 135 1.56 14.49 14.63
N GLU A 136 0.70 15.48 14.87
CA GLU A 136 1.04 16.89 14.96
C GLU A 136 0.34 17.59 16.12
N ILE A 137 0.63 18.88 16.26
CA ILE A 137 -0.17 19.79 17.07
C ILE A 137 -0.63 20.95 16.19
N ALA A 138 -1.72 21.61 16.56
CA ALA A 138 -2.17 22.80 15.88
C ALA A 138 -2.33 23.99 16.82
N ALA A 139 -2.00 25.17 16.32
CA ALA A 139 -2.36 26.45 16.92
C ALA A 139 -3.71 26.93 16.35
N VAL A 140 -4.55 27.50 17.20
CA VAL A 140 -5.84 28.09 16.80
C VAL A 140 -5.77 29.61 16.92
N ILE A 141 -6.19 30.31 15.87
CA ILE A 141 -6.25 31.76 15.85
C ILE A 141 -7.44 32.24 16.70
N GLY A 142 -7.23 33.15 17.64
CA GLY A 142 -8.31 33.85 18.36
C GLY A 142 -8.49 35.28 17.94
N THR A 143 -7.39 36.00 17.72
CA THR A 143 -7.45 37.37 17.21
C THR A 143 -7.09 37.34 15.73
N GLY A 144 -8.08 37.55 14.87
CA GLY A 144 -7.86 37.61 13.42
C GLY A 144 -6.96 38.79 13.01
N GLY A 145 -6.44 38.75 11.80
CA GLY A 145 -5.58 39.80 11.26
C GLY A 145 -4.97 39.46 9.91
N LYS A 146 -4.32 40.45 9.30
CA LYS A 146 -3.71 40.36 7.96
C LYS A 146 -2.32 40.99 8.02
N ASP A 147 -1.37 40.44 7.27
CA ASP A 147 0.01 40.92 7.18
C ASP A 147 0.67 41.06 8.57
N LEU A 148 0.44 40.07 9.44
CA LEU A 148 0.89 40.08 10.84
C LEU A 148 2.41 40.00 10.93
N SER A 149 3.02 40.75 11.87
CA SER A 149 4.39 40.47 12.33
C SER A 149 4.45 39.12 13.07
N VAL A 150 5.64 38.55 13.25
CA VAL A 150 5.82 37.29 13.99
C VAL A 150 5.31 37.41 15.43
N GLU A 151 5.52 38.55 16.08
CA GLU A 151 5.06 38.81 17.44
C GLU A 151 3.54 38.93 17.50
N GLN A 152 2.93 39.62 16.54
CA GLN A 152 1.46 39.73 16.45
C GLN A 152 0.83 38.37 16.15
N ALA A 153 1.48 37.58 15.30
CA ALA A 153 1.07 36.24 14.94
C ALA A 153 1.10 35.27 16.14
N GLU A 154 2.17 35.29 16.94
CA GLU A 154 2.24 34.49 18.18
C GLU A 154 1.18 34.93 19.20
N GLN A 155 0.95 36.24 19.34
CA GLN A 155 -0.10 36.79 20.23
C GLN A 155 -1.52 36.50 19.75
N ALA A 156 -1.71 36.18 18.47
CA ALA A 156 -3.01 35.85 17.91
C ALA A 156 -3.50 34.44 18.31
N ILE A 157 -2.60 33.57 18.81
CA ILE A 157 -2.92 32.19 19.18
C ILE A 157 -3.74 32.16 20.48
N ILE A 158 -4.92 31.54 20.44
CA ILE A 158 -5.81 31.41 21.60
C ILE A 158 -5.70 30.07 22.32
N GLY A 159 -5.13 29.07 21.65
CA GLY A 159 -4.93 27.75 22.20
C GLY A 159 -4.36 26.76 21.20
N TYR A 160 -4.12 25.55 21.69
CA TYR A 160 -3.53 24.45 20.95
C TYR A 160 -4.36 23.17 21.10
N THR A 161 -4.26 22.27 20.13
CA THR A 161 -4.93 20.95 20.11
C THR A 161 -4.02 19.92 19.44
N ILE A 162 -4.23 18.62 19.68
CA ILE A 162 -3.62 17.59 18.82
C ILE A 162 -4.25 17.71 17.44
N PHE A 163 -3.44 17.46 16.43
CA PHE A 163 -3.81 17.41 15.02
C PHE A 163 -3.28 16.10 14.44
N ASN A 164 -4.15 15.33 13.76
CA ASN A 164 -3.73 14.18 12.96
C ASN A 164 -4.07 14.46 11.51
N ASP A 165 -3.05 14.47 10.64
CA ASP A 165 -3.24 14.61 9.20
C ASP A 165 -3.35 13.23 8.53
N TRP A 166 -4.57 12.78 8.20
CA TRP A 166 -4.74 11.47 7.58
C TRP A 166 -4.27 11.52 6.13
N SER A 167 -3.29 10.68 5.80
CA SER A 167 -2.55 10.75 4.55
C SER A 167 -2.68 9.47 3.73
N ALA A 168 -3.15 9.59 2.49
CA ALA A 168 -3.07 8.52 1.50
C ALA A 168 -1.84 8.75 0.61
N ARG A 169 -0.73 8.07 0.92
CA ARG A 169 0.59 8.38 0.35
C ARG A 169 0.68 8.10 -1.15
N ASP A 170 -0.01 7.08 -1.62
CA ASP A 170 -0.14 6.72 -3.04
C ASP A 170 -0.87 7.81 -3.84
N LEU A 171 -2.02 8.28 -3.35
CA LEU A 171 -2.77 9.38 -3.96
C LEU A 171 -2.01 10.71 -3.86
N GLN A 172 -1.36 10.96 -2.73
CA GLN A 172 -0.51 12.14 -2.52
C GLN A 172 0.64 12.17 -3.53
N GLN A 173 1.30 11.05 -3.78
CA GLN A 173 2.39 10.94 -4.76
C GLN A 173 1.89 11.17 -6.18
N LEU A 174 0.70 10.66 -6.51
CA LEU A 174 0.05 10.88 -7.81
C LEU A 174 -0.29 12.37 -8.02
N ASP A 175 -0.95 13.01 -7.04
CA ASP A 175 -1.35 14.42 -7.13
C ASP A 175 -0.13 15.35 -7.19
N SER A 176 0.97 14.99 -6.51
CA SER A 176 2.21 15.77 -6.51
C SER A 176 2.82 15.93 -7.91
N GLN A 177 2.59 14.98 -8.82
CA GLN A 177 3.05 15.05 -10.21
C GLN A 177 2.38 16.19 -11.00
N LEU A 178 1.21 16.65 -10.56
CA LEU A 178 0.49 17.76 -11.19
C LEU A 178 1.08 19.12 -10.82
N GLY A 179 1.88 19.20 -9.75
CA GLY A 179 2.53 20.45 -9.32
C GLY A 179 1.59 21.54 -8.80
N ILE A 180 0.35 21.18 -8.42
CA ILE A 180 -0.67 22.12 -7.92
C ILE A 180 -0.89 22.07 -6.41
N GLY A 181 -0.10 21.28 -5.68
CA GLY A 181 -0.21 21.10 -4.22
C GLY A 181 -0.93 19.81 -3.83
N GLN A 182 -1.26 19.70 -2.54
CA GLN A 182 -1.96 18.55 -1.98
C GLN A 182 -3.45 18.56 -2.35
N ALA A 183 -4.02 17.38 -2.62
CA ALA A 183 -5.44 17.22 -2.95
C ALA A 183 -6.01 15.92 -2.36
N LYS A 184 -6.30 14.90 -3.18
CA LYS A 184 -7.02 13.68 -2.76
C LYS A 184 -6.24 12.87 -1.73
N GLY A 185 -4.91 12.96 -1.73
CA GLY A 185 -4.05 12.37 -0.71
C GLY A 185 -4.26 12.89 0.72
N LYS A 186 -4.96 14.03 0.90
CA LYS A 186 -5.20 14.70 2.20
C LYS A 186 -6.69 14.98 2.47
N ASP A 187 -7.58 14.40 1.67
CA ASP A 187 -9.03 14.64 1.73
C ASP A 187 -9.78 13.62 2.63
N SER A 188 -9.12 12.59 3.15
CA SER A 188 -9.79 11.53 3.93
C SER A 188 -10.14 11.97 5.35
N GLY A 189 -9.34 12.83 5.97
CA GLY A 189 -9.68 13.40 7.26
C GLY A 189 -8.60 14.23 7.91
N VAL A 190 -9.03 15.11 8.82
CA VAL A 190 -8.15 15.74 9.82
C VAL A 190 -8.76 15.49 11.19
N THR A 191 -8.03 14.90 12.12
CA THR A 191 -8.54 14.78 13.50
C THR A 191 -8.04 15.91 14.36
N LEU A 192 -8.95 16.56 15.07
CA LEU A 192 -8.64 17.58 16.07
C LEU A 192 -9.13 17.10 17.44
N GLY A 193 -8.30 17.22 18.46
CA GLY A 193 -8.75 17.08 19.84
C GLY A 193 -7.69 16.57 20.80
N PRO A 194 -8.09 15.97 21.93
CA PRO A 194 -9.46 15.95 22.43
C PRO A 194 -9.97 17.31 22.90
N TYR A 195 -9.07 18.28 23.17
CA TYR A 195 -9.41 19.58 23.74
C TYR A 195 -8.69 20.73 23.03
N LEU A 196 -9.27 21.93 23.09
CA LEU A 196 -8.53 23.18 22.88
C LEU A 196 -7.95 23.63 24.21
N VAL A 197 -6.63 23.66 24.33
CA VAL A 197 -5.90 24.02 25.55
C VAL A 197 -5.35 25.42 25.43
N THR A 198 -5.69 26.31 26.37
CA THR A 198 -5.20 27.70 26.34
C THR A 198 -3.72 27.80 26.73
N PRO A 199 -2.98 28.81 26.24
CA PRO A 199 -1.53 28.90 26.43
C PRO A 199 -1.05 28.86 27.90
N ASP A 200 -1.83 29.40 28.84
CA ASP A 200 -1.51 29.40 30.28
C ASP A 200 -1.36 27.99 30.88
N GLU A 201 -2.10 27.00 30.38
CA GLU A 201 -1.97 25.60 30.85
C GLU A 201 -0.71 24.92 30.33
N LEU A 202 -0.16 25.45 29.22
CA LEU A 202 0.99 24.88 28.54
C LEU A 202 2.30 25.56 28.93
N GLU A 203 2.25 26.66 29.67
CA GLU A 203 3.43 27.38 30.14
C GLU A 203 4.41 26.50 30.95
N PRO A 204 3.96 25.53 31.79
CA PRO A 204 4.86 24.59 32.46
C PRO A 204 5.74 23.75 31.50
N TYR A 205 5.35 23.62 30.23
CA TYR A 205 6.07 22.89 29.18
C TYR A 205 6.92 23.80 28.28
N ARG A 206 6.90 25.12 28.48
CA ARG A 206 7.71 26.04 27.68
C ARG A 206 9.19 25.95 28.09
N ARG A 207 10.09 25.75 27.12
CA ARG A 207 11.54 25.66 27.32
C ARG A 207 12.24 26.49 26.26
N ASN A 208 13.17 27.36 26.67
CA ASN A 208 13.92 28.25 25.77
C ASN A 208 13.00 29.06 24.81
N GLY A 209 11.85 29.50 25.31
CA GLY A 209 10.86 30.25 24.52
C GLY A 209 9.96 29.40 23.62
N LYS A 210 10.25 28.11 23.42
CA LYS A 210 9.45 27.20 22.60
C LYS A 210 8.58 26.28 23.44
N LEU A 211 7.49 25.80 22.87
CA LEU A 211 6.65 24.78 23.47
C LEU A 211 7.31 23.41 23.26
N ASP A 212 7.70 22.73 24.34
CA ASP A 212 8.39 21.43 24.32
C ASP A 212 7.46 20.34 24.90
N LEU A 213 6.61 19.78 24.04
CA LEU A 213 5.69 18.70 24.38
C LEU A 213 6.27 17.40 23.86
N ARG A 214 6.33 16.38 24.72
CA ARG A 214 6.58 15.01 24.25
C ARG A 214 5.36 14.47 23.54
N VAL A 215 5.63 13.75 22.45
CA VAL A 215 4.59 13.11 21.64
C VAL A 215 4.90 11.63 21.47
N THR A 216 3.85 10.82 21.30
CA THR A 216 3.97 9.39 21.01
C THR A 216 2.82 8.97 20.11
N ALA A 217 3.16 8.22 19.05
CA ALA A 217 2.19 7.62 18.14
C ALA A 217 2.26 6.09 18.21
N SER A 218 1.10 5.45 18.20
CA SER A 218 1.00 3.99 18.27
C SER A 218 -0.09 3.46 17.34
N VAL A 219 0.15 2.29 16.76
CA VAL A 219 -0.81 1.53 15.97
C VAL A 219 -1.01 0.18 16.64
N ASN A 220 -2.26 -0.20 16.95
CA ASN A 220 -2.60 -1.46 17.63
C ASN A 220 -1.74 -1.69 18.89
N ASP A 221 -1.64 -0.66 19.73
CA ASP A 221 -0.83 -0.62 20.96
C ASP A 221 0.70 -0.77 20.78
N THR A 222 1.19 -0.83 19.53
CA THR A 222 2.63 -0.83 19.20
C THR A 222 3.09 0.58 18.92
N VAL A 223 4.16 1.03 19.59
CA VAL A 223 4.74 2.36 19.38
C VAL A 223 5.43 2.40 18.02
N ILE A 224 4.96 3.29 17.15
CA ILE A 224 5.56 3.56 15.85
C ILE A 224 6.64 4.63 15.98
N GLY A 225 6.35 5.71 16.72
CA GLY A 225 7.25 6.85 16.83
C GLY A 225 7.03 7.68 18.08
N SER A 226 8.05 8.47 18.42
CA SER A 226 7.98 9.44 19.51
C SER A 226 8.92 10.60 19.24
N GLY A 227 8.59 11.79 19.73
CA GLY A 227 9.35 13.00 19.43
C GLY A 227 9.08 14.16 20.37
N SER A 228 9.44 15.36 19.94
CA SER A 228 9.13 16.60 20.66
C SER A 228 8.83 17.75 19.71
N THR A 229 7.85 18.58 20.09
CA THR A 229 7.52 19.82 19.38
C THR A 229 8.64 20.88 19.47
N ALA A 230 9.62 20.72 20.36
CA ALA A 230 10.78 21.61 20.43
C ALA A 230 11.67 21.55 19.17
N GLN A 231 11.53 20.49 18.37
CA GLN A 231 12.27 20.28 17.12
C GLN A 231 11.73 21.09 15.94
N MET A 232 10.66 21.88 16.12
CA MET A 232 10.17 22.78 15.08
C MET A 232 11.26 23.76 14.63
N ASP A 233 11.60 23.71 13.34
CA ASP A 233 12.51 24.63 12.67
C ASP A 233 11.83 25.98 12.42
N TRP A 234 10.56 25.95 12.01
CA TRP A 234 9.68 27.13 11.89
C TRP A 234 8.72 27.20 13.06
N THR A 235 8.62 28.34 13.73
CA THR A 235 7.67 28.56 14.83
C THR A 235 6.26 28.85 14.29
N PHE A 236 5.22 28.63 15.11
CA PHE A 236 3.85 29.02 14.74
C PHE A 236 3.75 30.52 14.41
N GLY A 237 4.37 31.40 15.20
CA GLY A 237 4.44 32.83 14.88
C GLY A 237 5.00 33.13 13.48
N GLU A 238 6.06 32.44 13.05
CA GLU A 238 6.64 32.59 11.70
C GLU A 238 5.69 32.08 10.61
N VAL A 239 5.11 30.90 10.80
CA VAL A 239 4.15 30.31 9.85
C VAL A 239 2.92 31.18 9.71
N ILE A 240 2.33 31.64 10.82
CA ILE A 240 1.13 32.48 10.84
C ILE A 240 1.43 33.84 10.22
N SER A 241 2.58 34.45 10.54
CA SER A 241 3.02 35.69 9.89
C SER A 241 3.09 35.52 8.38
N TYR A 242 3.71 34.44 7.89
CA TYR A 242 3.80 34.13 6.47
C TYR A 242 2.42 33.85 5.84
N ALA A 243 1.58 33.02 6.48
CA ALA A 243 0.25 32.64 6.02
C ALA A 243 -0.73 33.82 5.96
N SER A 244 -0.53 34.85 6.79
CA SER A 244 -1.36 36.07 6.81
C SER A 244 -1.00 37.09 5.72
N ARG A 245 0.06 36.85 4.92
CA ARG A 245 0.49 37.79 3.87
C ARG A 245 -0.57 37.89 2.78
N GLY A 246 -1.17 39.08 2.64
CA GLY A 246 -2.19 39.34 1.63
C GLY A 246 -3.60 38.82 1.98
N VAL A 247 -3.77 38.07 3.08
CA VAL A 247 -5.04 37.43 3.47
C VAL A 247 -5.36 37.62 4.96
N THR A 248 -6.63 37.84 5.28
CA THR A 248 -7.08 37.95 6.68
C THR A 248 -7.29 36.56 7.27
N LEU A 249 -6.54 36.25 8.32
CA LEU A 249 -6.83 35.13 9.21
C LEU A 249 -7.99 35.49 10.13
N VAL A 250 -8.87 34.54 10.41
CA VAL A 250 -10.08 34.76 11.22
C VAL A 250 -10.05 33.92 12.51
N PRO A 251 -10.77 34.34 13.57
CA PRO A 251 -10.90 33.53 14.78
C PRO A 251 -11.42 32.13 14.45
N GLY A 252 -10.73 31.11 14.94
CA GLY A 252 -11.00 29.70 14.69
C GLY A 252 -10.21 29.08 13.54
N ASP A 253 -9.45 29.86 12.75
CA ASP A 253 -8.51 29.29 11.79
C ASP A 253 -7.53 28.35 12.52
N VAL A 254 -7.31 27.17 11.95
CA VAL A 254 -6.43 26.13 12.50
C VAL A 254 -5.16 26.06 11.68
N ILE A 255 -4.01 26.12 12.37
CA ILE A 255 -2.68 26.06 11.76
C ILE A 255 -1.97 24.83 12.32
N GLY A 256 -1.85 23.78 11.50
CA GLY A 256 -1.12 22.55 11.85
C GLY A 256 0.39 22.78 11.86
N SER A 257 1.13 22.03 12.66
CA SER A 257 2.59 22.17 12.78
C SER A 257 3.35 21.47 11.65
N GLY A 258 2.73 20.52 10.97
CA GLY A 258 3.44 19.46 10.30
C GLY A 258 3.85 18.37 11.28
N THR A 259 4.14 17.21 10.71
CA THR A 259 4.34 15.98 11.46
C THR A 259 5.61 16.04 12.30
N VAL A 260 5.47 15.66 13.58
CA VAL A 260 6.65 15.49 14.44
C VAL A 260 7.47 14.30 13.90
N PRO A 261 8.80 14.44 13.68
CA PRO A 261 9.60 13.39 13.08
C PRO A 261 9.40 12.04 13.76
N THR A 262 9.43 10.97 12.97
CA THR A 262 9.14 9.57 13.31
C THR A 262 7.67 9.23 13.60
N CYS A 263 6.79 10.23 13.76
CA CYS A 263 5.41 9.99 14.19
C CYS A 263 4.43 9.89 12.99
N THR A 264 4.85 9.14 11.98
CA THR A 264 4.10 8.75 10.77
C THR A 264 4.71 7.47 10.22
N LEU A 265 3.96 6.66 9.46
CA LEU A 265 4.45 5.38 8.94
C LEU A 265 5.47 5.58 7.82
N VAL A 266 5.26 6.53 6.89
CA VAL A 266 6.13 6.71 5.72
C VAL A 266 7.61 6.91 6.07
N GLU A 267 7.92 7.50 7.23
CA GLU A 267 9.31 7.70 7.68
C GLU A 267 10.03 6.39 8.05
N HIS A 268 9.29 5.31 8.25
CA HIS A 268 9.83 3.97 8.55
C HIS A 268 9.88 3.08 7.31
N LEU A 269 9.46 3.57 6.14
CA LEU A 269 9.62 2.84 4.89
C LEU A 269 11.09 2.93 4.44
N ASP A 270 11.77 1.79 4.47
CA ASP A 270 13.08 1.63 3.84
C ASP A 270 12.96 0.62 2.68
N PRO A 271 13.06 1.07 1.42
CA PRO A 271 13.03 0.19 0.27
C PRO A 271 14.10 -0.93 0.30
N ALA A 272 15.18 -0.77 1.07
CA ALA A 272 16.25 -1.76 1.23
C ALA A 272 16.06 -2.69 2.45
N ALA A 273 15.04 -2.45 3.29
CA ALA A 273 14.74 -3.23 4.49
C ALA A 273 13.22 -3.27 4.74
N LEU A 274 12.46 -3.66 3.71
CA LEU A 274 10.99 -3.64 3.72
C LEU A 274 10.39 -4.50 4.83
N GLU A 275 11.08 -5.56 5.24
CA GLU A 275 10.69 -6.43 6.36
C GLU A 275 10.64 -5.70 7.71
N SER A 276 11.28 -4.53 7.82
CA SER A 276 11.27 -3.68 9.01
C SER A 276 10.16 -2.64 9.00
N PHE A 277 9.50 -2.43 7.86
CA PHE A 277 8.39 -1.49 7.74
C PHE A 277 7.17 -2.04 8.51
N PRO A 278 6.58 -1.28 9.45
CA PRO A 278 5.43 -1.73 10.23
C PRO A 278 4.16 -2.00 9.40
N GLY A 279 4.15 -1.63 8.12
CA GLY A 279 2.99 -1.71 7.23
C GLY A 279 2.19 -0.42 7.17
N TRP A 280 1.36 -0.30 6.13
CA TRP A 280 0.35 0.76 6.03
C TRP A 280 -0.89 0.40 6.86
N LEU A 281 -1.77 1.38 7.10
CA LEU A 281 -2.99 1.16 7.87
C LEU A 281 -4.04 0.40 7.07
N HIS A 282 -4.66 -0.60 7.70
CA HIS A 282 -5.78 -1.38 7.16
C HIS A 282 -7.08 -1.17 7.95
N ASP A 283 -8.19 -1.68 7.42
CA ASP A 283 -9.48 -1.67 8.10
C ASP A 283 -9.38 -2.36 9.48
N GLY A 284 -9.84 -1.66 10.51
CA GLY A 284 -9.82 -2.18 11.89
C GLY A 284 -8.61 -1.76 12.72
N ASP A 285 -7.54 -1.23 12.11
CA ASP A 285 -6.38 -0.73 12.84
C ASP A 285 -6.76 0.42 13.78
N VAL A 286 -6.12 0.47 14.94
CA VAL A 286 -6.34 1.53 15.93
C VAL A 286 -5.11 2.42 16.00
N VAL A 287 -5.26 3.68 15.63
CA VAL A 287 -4.24 4.72 15.80
C VAL A 287 -4.49 5.47 17.10
N THR A 288 -3.46 5.55 17.95
CA THR A 288 -3.49 6.24 19.25
C THR A 288 -2.38 7.28 19.31
N LEU A 289 -2.75 8.55 19.49
CA LEU A 289 -1.81 9.67 19.48
C LEU A 289 -1.86 10.41 20.82
N ARG A 290 -0.71 10.50 21.49
CA ARG A 290 -0.57 11.15 22.80
C ARG A 290 0.36 12.35 22.71
N VAL A 291 -0.07 13.47 23.30
CA VAL A 291 0.76 14.67 23.42
C VAL A 291 0.64 15.22 24.83
N GLU A 292 1.80 15.46 25.47
CA GLU A 292 1.83 16.06 26.82
C GLU A 292 1.06 17.38 26.87
N GLY A 293 0.29 17.58 27.94
CA GLY A 293 -0.55 18.77 28.11
C GLY A 293 -1.83 18.81 27.24
N LEU A 294 -1.83 18.21 26.04
CA LEU A 294 -2.95 18.24 25.10
C LEU A 294 -3.87 17.01 25.17
N GLY A 295 -3.38 15.86 25.65
CA GLY A 295 -4.18 14.67 25.90
C GLY A 295 -3.94 13.55 24.90
N GLU A 296 -5.02 12.90 24.47
CA GLU A 296 -4.98 11.72 23.61
C GLU A 296 -6.14 11.69 22.61
N THR A 297 -5.84 11.31 21.36
CA THR A 297 -6.82 10.85 20.38
C THR A 297 -6.65 9.34 20.13
N ARG A 298 -7.76 8.66 19.81
CA ARG A 298 -7.77 7.24 19.49
C ARG A 298 -8.82 6.97 18.43
N GLN A 299 -8.41 6.68 17.20
CA GLN A 299 -9.30 6.45 16.07
C GLN A 299 -9.17 5.01 15.56
N THR A 300 -10.28 4.41 15.15
CA THR A 300 -10.23 3.13 14.40
C THR A 300 -10.33 3.43 12.91
N VAL A 301 -9.42 2.86 12.14
CA VAL A 301 -9.41 2.96 10.67
C VAL A 301 -10.56 2.16 10.09
N ARG A 302 -11.23 2.73 9.08
CA ARG A 302 -12.35 2.12 8.36
C ARG A 302 -12.13 2.18 6.87
N ALA A 303 -12.19 1.04 6.19
CA ALA A 303 -12.09 1.00 4.74
C ALA A 303 -13.23 1.79 4.09
N SER A 304 -12.86 2.71 3.18
CA SER A 304 -13.80 3.34 2.26
C SER A 304 -14.13 2.44 1.06
N GLY A 305 -15.26 2.70 0.42
CA GLY A 305 -15.61 2.03 -0.83
C GLY A 305 -14.67 2.41 -1.98
N ALA A 306 -14.55 1.52 -2.97
CA ALA A 306 -13.76 1.77 -4.17
C ALA A 306 -14.27 3.01 -4.93
N PRO A 307 -13.37 3.85 -5.47
CA PRO A 307 -13.76 5.04 -6.23
C PRO A 307 -14.42 4.63 -7.55
N HIS A 308 -15.33 5.47 -8.04
CA HIS A 308 -15.85 5.29 -9.39
C HIS A 308 -14.77 5.63 -10.42
N PRO A 309 -14.44 4.74 -11.36
CA PRO A 309 -13.37 4.96 -12.31
C PRO A 309 -13.71 6.11 -13.26
N LEU A 310 -12.73 6.96 -13.53
CA LEU A 310 -12.82 7.97 -14.58
C LEU A 310 -12.36 7.38 -15.91
N ALA A 311 -13.00 7.79 -17.01
CA ALA A 311 -12.54 7.43 -18.34
C ALA A 311 -11.14 8.02 -18.58
N ALA A 312 -10.17 7.17 -18.89
CA ALA A 312 -8.81 7.58 -19.21
C ALA A 312 -8.82 8.58 -20.39
N ARG A 313 -8.03 9.65 -20.26
CA ARG A 313 -7.82 10.58 -21.37
C ARG A 313 -6.61 10.10 -22.16
N PRO A 314 -6.77 9.72 -23.44
CA PRO A 314 -5.64 9.32 -24.24
C PRO A 314 -4.71 10.53 -24.39
N ASN A 315 -3.41 10.31 -24.19
CA ASN A 315 -2.42 11.30 -24.58
C ASN A 315 -2.34 11.28 -26.12
N PRO A 316 -2.75 12.36 -26.82
CA PRO A 316 -2.77 12.37 -28.29
C PRO A 316 -1.38 12.24 -28.91
N ASP A 317 -0.32 12.56 -28.13
CA ASP A 317 1.08 12.49 -28.57
C ASP A 317 1.74 11.15 -28.20
N ALA A 318 1.07 10.29 -27.42
CA ALA A 318 1.61 8.98 -27.10
C ALA A 318 1.55 8.06 -28.32
N PRO A 319 2.63 7.33 -28.64
CA PRO A 319 2.58 6.33 -29.71
C PRO A 319 1.56 5.26 -29.34
N PRO A 320 0.73 4.78 -30.29
CA PRO A 320 -0.22 3.71 -30.02
C PRO A 320 0.54 2.49 -29.50
N ALA A 321 0.08 1.93 -28.39
CA ALA A 321 0.64 0.70 -27.85
C ALA A 321 0.51 -0.41 -28.90
N ALA A 322 1.61 -1.10 -29.19
CA ALA A 322 1.56 -2.25 -30.07
C ALA A 322 0.65 -3.32 -29.43
N PRO A 323 -0.24 -3.96 -30.19
CA PRO A 323 -1.06 -5.04 -29.66
C PRO A 323 -0.14 -6.16 -29.18
N ARG A 324 -0.21 -6.45 -27.88
CA ARG A 324 0.48 -7.60 -27.31
C ARG A 324 -0.33 -8.85 -27.62
N VAL A 325 0.27 -9.79 -28.34
CA VAL A 325 -0.38 -11.02 -28.77
C VAL A 325 0.55 -12.18 -28.50
N ASN A 326 0.11 -13.09 -27.63
CA ASN A 326 0.76 -14.37 -27.45
C ASN A 326 0.51 -15.25 -28.69
N ARG A 327 1.57 -15.71 -29.33
CA ARG A 327 1.51 -16.48 -30.59
C ARG A 327 1.70 -17.99 -30.39
N ALA A 328 1.83 -18.46 -29.15
CA ALA A 328 1.98 -19.88 -28.89
C ALA A 328 0.72 -20.66 -29.29
N ALA A 329 0.91 -21.91 -29.71
CA ALA A 329 -0.18 -22.80 -30.01
C ALA A 329 -0.99 -23.12 -28.74
N ALA A 330 -2.31 -23.15 -28.86
CA ALA A 330 -3.23 -23.39 -27.75
C ALA A 330 -4.06 -24.65 -28.00
N ARG A 331 -4.17 -25.53 -27.00
CA ARG A 331 -5.03 -26.73 -27.06
C ARG A 331 -6.51 -26.44 -26.83
N VAL A 332 -6.82 -25.37 -26.12
CA VAL A 332 -8.17 -24.80 -25.99
C VAL A 332 -8.13 -23.33 -26.39
N PRO A 333 -9.27 -22.70 -26.75
CA PRO A 333 -9.29 -21.29 -27.11
C PRO A 333 -8.69 -20.41 -26.00
N TYR A 334 -7.58 -19.73 -26.30
CA TYR A 334 -6.92 -18.84 -25.33
C TYR A 334 -7.67 -17.51 -25.23
N THR A 335 -8.71 -17.52 -24.40
CA THR A 335 -9.65 -16.41 -24.22
C THR A 335 -9.97 -16.28 -22.74
N ARG A 336 -10.20 -15.06 -22.25
CA ARG A 336 -10.56 -14.82 -20.84
C ARG A 336 -11.78 -15.65 -20.45
N GLY A 337 -11.64 -16.55 -19.48
CA GLY A 337 -12.76 -17.38 -19.01
C GLY A 337 -12.38 -18.78 -18.56
N LEU A 338 -13.42 -19.56 -18.22
CA LEU A 338 -13.29 -20.94 -17.75
C LEU A 338 -13.40 -21.94 -18.91
N HIS A 339 -12.38 -22.78 -19.05
CA HIS A 339 -12.29 -23.79 -20.11
C HIS A 339 -12.15 -25.17 -19.52
N GLN A 340 -12.92 -26.14 -20.02
CA GLN A 340 -12.73 -27.54 -19.62
C GLN A 340 -11.51 -28.12 -20.33
N VAL A 341 -10.56 -28.65 -19.56
CA VAL A 341 -9.28 -29.17 -20.05
C VAL A 341 -9.11 -30.67 -19.80
N GLY A 342 -9.99 -31.26 -19.00
CA GLY A 342 -10.06 -32.70 -18.74
C GLY A 342 -11.41 -33.10 -18.15
N ASP A 343 -11.58 -34.38 -17.86
CA ASP A 343 -12.79 -34.85 -17.19
C ASP A 343 -12.93 -34.21 -15.80
N ARG A 344 -13.93 -33.36 -15.63
CA ARG A 344 -14.17 -32.57 -14.42
C ARG A 344 -12.92 -31.78 -13.95
N VAL A 345 -12.13 -31.30 -14.90
CA VAL A 345 -10.98 -30.40 -14.67
C VAL A 345 -11.09 -29.20 -15.60
N TRP A 346 -10.95 -28.00 -15.05
CA TRP A 346 -11.05 -26.74 -15.78
C TRP A 346 -9.84 -25.84 -15.52
N ALA A 347 -9.50 -25.04 -16.52
CA ALA A 347 -8.54 -23.96 -16.43
C ALA A 347 -9.28 -22.62 -16.57
N TRP A 348 -9.03 -21.69 -15.65
CA TRP A 348 -9.34 -20.28 -15.85
C TRP A 348 -8.16 -19.63 -16.57
N THR A 349 -8.38 -19.07 -17.75
CA THR A 349 -7.29 -18.48 -18.55
C THR A 349 -7.42 -16.98 -18.71
N LEU A 350 -6.29 -16.27 -18.71
CA LEU A 350 -6.21 -14.80 -18.86
C LEU A 350 -5.20 -14.39 -19.96
N PRO A 351 -5.65 -14.11 -21.19
CA PRO A 351 -4.78 -13.52 -22.21
C PRO A 351 -4.35 -12.10 -21.84
N ASP A 352 -3.14 -11.66 -22.23
CA ASP A 352 -2.17 -12.33 -23.09
C ASP A 352 -1.23 -13.32 -22.37
N GLY A 353 -1.27 -13.40 -21.03
CA GLY A 353 -0.37 -14.21 -20.22
C GLY A 353 0.95 -13.50 -19.91
N GLY A 354 1.01 -12.18 -20.08
CA GLY A 354 2.10 -11.37 -19.56
C GLY A 354 1.99 -11.16 -18.04
N TYR A 355 2.73 -10.17 -17.53
CA TYR A 355 2.74 -9.84 -16.09
C TYR A 355 1.34 -9.78 -15.46
N GLY A 356 1.12 -10.59 -14.42
CA GLY A 356 -0.10 -10.61 -13.63
C GLY A 356 -1.30 -11.31 -14.26
N TRP A 357 -1.18 -11.77 -15.51
CA TRP A 357 -2.25 -12.46 -16.24
C TRP A 357 -2.07 -13.98 -16.16
N SER A 358 -2.06 -14.51 -14.94
CA SER A 358 -1.88 -15.93 -14.67
C SER A 358 -3.17 -16.75 -14.94
N ASN A 359 -2.98 -18.04 -15.19
CA ASN A 359 -4.05 -19.03 -15.22
C ASN A 359 -4.22 -19.66 -13.83
N ALA A 360 -5.42 -20.16 -13.57
CA ALA A 360 -5.76 -20.92 -12.37
C ALA A 360 -6.55 -22.19 -12.74
N GLY A 361 -6.77 -23.08 -11.78
CA GLY A 361 -7.37 -24.40 -12.01
C GLY A 361 -8.52 -24.74 -11.08
N LEU A 362 -9.46 -25.55 -11.56
CA LEU A 362 -10.49 -26.19 -10.74
C LEU A 362 -10.55 -27.69 -11.04
N ILE A 363 -10.43 -28.50 -10.00
CA ILE A 363 -10.49 -29.97 -10.06
C ILE A 363 -11.69 -30.41 -9.22
N ALA A 364 -12.73 -30.96 -9.84
CA ALA A 364 -13.93 -31.40 -9.12
C ALA A 364 -13.97 -32.93 -8.96
N GLY A 365 -14.15 -33.38 -7.73
CA GLY A 365 -14.59 -34.72 -7.38
C GLY A 365 -16.03 -34.73 -6.90
N ASP A 366 -16.47 -35.85 -6.32
CA ASP A 366 -17.84 -36.03 -5.83
C ASP A 366 -18.08 -35.23 -4.54
N GLY A 367 -18.86 -34.15 -4.66
CA GLY A 367 -19.24 -33.30 -3.54
C GLY A 367 -18.13 -32.39 -3.02
N ALA A 368 -16.98 -32.31 -3.69
CA ALA A 368 -15.85 -31.46 -3.30
C ALA A 368 -15.01 -31.08 -4.52
N SER A 369 -14.41 -29.89 -4.48
CA SER A 369 -13.43 -29.42 -5.45
C SER A 369 -12.16 -28.93 -4.79
N LEU A 370 -11.07 -28.97 -5.56
CA LEU A 370 -9.78 -28.36 -5.26
C LEU A 370 -9.51 -27.23 -6.26
N LEU A 371 -9.24 -26.04 -5.73
CA LEU A 371 -8.77 -24.89 -6.51
C LEU A 371 -7.25 -24.96 -6.63
N VAL A 372 -6.70 -24.60 -7.79
CA VAL A 372 -5.26 -24.38 -7.99
C VAL A 372 -5.06 -22.89 -8.25
N ASP A 373 -4.40 -22.21 -7.32
CA ASP A 373 -4.11 -20.78 -7.31
C ASP A 373 -5.34 -19.83 -7.27
N THR A 374 -5.09 -18.63 -6.79
CA THR A 374 -5.97 -17.47 -7.00
C THR A 374 -5.35 -16.51 -8.00
N LEU A 375 -5.78 -15.25 -8.07
CA LEU A 375 -5.34 -14.29 -9.10
C LEU A 375 -4.82 -12.99 -8.47
N PHE A 376 -4.22 -12.15 -9.32
CA PHE A 376 -3.40 -11.00 -8.91
C PHE A 376 -4.11 -9.89 -8.14
N ASP A 377 -5.42 -9.78 -8.33
CA ASP A 377 -6.25 -8.88 -7.56
C ASP A 377 -7.58 -9.54 -7.14
N LEU A 378 -8.30 -8.83 -6.28
CA LEU A 378 -9.58 -9.27 -5.74
C LEU A 378 -10.68 -9.30 -6.81
N ALA A 379 -10.63 -8.42 -7.81
CA ALA A 379 -11.66 -8.34 -8.84
C ALA A 379 -11.60 -9.54 -9.78
N LEU A 380 -10.40 -9.88 -10.26
CA LEU A 380 -10.12 -11.05 -11.09
C LEU A 380 -10.46 -12.33 -10.36
N THR A 381 -10.06 -12.46 -9.09
CA THR A 381 -10.39 -13.64 -8.30
C THR A 381 -11.90 -13.78 -8.10
N ARG A 382 -12.63 -12.70 -7.82
CA ARG A 382 -14.10 -12.73 -7.71
C ARG A 382 -14.77 -13.15 -9.01
N GLU A 383 -14.27 -12.66 -10.14
CA GLU A 383 -14.78 -13.05 -11.46
C GLU A 383 -14.59 -14.54 -11.72
N MET A 384 -13.38 -15.05 -11.50
CA MET A 384 -13.05 -16.47 -11.63
C MET A 384 -13.95 -17.34 -10.74
N LEU A 385 -14.01 -17.04 -9.44
CA LEU A 385 -14.83 -17.79 -8.49
C LEU A 385 -16.31 -17.75 -8.89
N THR A 386 -16.79 -16.63 -9.44
CA THR A 386 -18.15 -16.50 -9.96
C THR A 386 -18.41 -17.40 -11.16
N ALA A 387 -17.48 -17.45 -12.11
CA ALA A 387 -17.57 -18.32 -13.27
C ALA A 387 -17.51 -19.81 -12.91
N MET A 388 -16.84 -20.17 -11.82
CA MET A 388 -16.77 -21.55 -11.30
C MET A 388 -18.04 -21.99 -10.54
N ARG A 389 -18.92 -21.06 -10.12
CA ARG A 389 -20.14 -21.35 -9.33
C ARG A 389 -21.04 -22.47 -9.88
N PRO A 390 -21.29 -22.59 -11.19
CA PRO A 390 -22.13 -23.67 -11.72
C PRO A 390 -21.61 -25.06 -11.39
N ILE A 391 -20.30 -25.22 -11.24
CA ILE A 391 -19.64 -26.48 -10.85
C ILE A 391 -19.64 -26.58 -9.32
N THR A 392 -19.19 -25.52 -8.65
CA THR A 392 -18.95 -25.53 -7.19
C THR A 392 -20.23 -25.50 -6.36
N ALA A 393 -21.39 -25.20 -6.95
CA ALA A 393 -22.69 -25.37 -6.30
C ALA A 393 -23.00 -26.84 -5.96
N SER A 394 -22.47 -27.78 -6.75
CA SER A 394 -22.62 -29.24 -6.53
C SER A 394 -21.39 -29.90 -5.92
N ALA A 395 -20.21 -29.31 -6.12
CA ALA A 395 -18.94 -29.75 -5.60
C ALA A 395 -18.16 -28.55 -5.02
N PRO A 396 -18.51 -28.07 -3.81
CA PRO A 396 -17.90 -26.87 -3.22
C PRO A 396 -16.38 -26.96 -3.16
N ILE A 397 -15.71 -25.81 -3.28
CA ILE A 397 -14.25 -25.73 -3.05
C ILE A 397 -14.04 -26.03 -1.56
N THR A 398 -13.27 -27.07 -1.27
CA THR A 398 -12.93 -27.46 0.12
C THR A 398 -11.43 -27.35 0.39
N LYS A 399 -10.63 -27.36 -0.67
CA LYS A 399 -9.18 -27.22 -0.62
C LYS A 399 -8.71 -26.27 -1.72
N ALA A 400 -7.63 -25.56 -1.46
CA ALA A 400 -6.89 -24.82 -2.48
C ALA A 400 -5.41 -25.19 -2.40
N VAL A 401 -4.76 -25.36 -3.53
CA VAL A 401 -3.29 -25.49 -3.62
C VAL A 401 -2.75 -24.22 -4.21
N ILE A 402 -1.80 -23.61 -3.51
CA ILE A 402 -1.03 -22.45 -3.97
C ILE A 402 0.31 -22.95 -4.47
N THR A 403 0.59 -22.73 -5.74
CA THR A 403 1.74 -23.30 -6.45
C THR A 403 3.04 -22.61 -6.03
N HIS A 404 3.03 -21.30 -5.87
CA HIS A 404 4.18 -20.48 -5.47
C HIS A 404 3.73 -19.11 -4.91
N SER A 405 4.67 -18.28 -4.50
CA SER A 405 4.43 -17.12 -3.61
C SER A 405 4.04 -15.82 -4.32
N ASN A 406 4.12 -15.75 -5.65
CA ASN A 406 3.82 -14.51 -6.38
C ASN A 406 2.36 -14.06 -6.18
N GLY A 407 2.16 -12.75 -6.23
CA GLY A 407 0.86 -12.13 -5.99
C GLY A 407 -0.25 -12.61 -6.94
N ASP A 408 0.09 -12.90 -8.20
CA ASP A 408 -0.82 -13.42 -9.21
C ASP A 408 -1.29 -14.86 -8.98
N HIS A 409 -0.86 -15.48 -7.88
CA HIS A 409 -1.33 -16.78 -7.41
C HIS A 409 -1.92 -16.73 -5.99
N THR A 410 -1.70 -15.64 -5.24
CA THR A 410 -1.93 -15.59 -3.79
C THR A 410 -2.84 -14.46 -3.31
N HIS A 411 -2.91 -13.32 -4.00
CA HIS A 411 -3.63 -12.13 -3.52
C HIS A 411 -5.13 -12.35 -3.36
N GLY A 412 -5.71 -13.28 -4.12
CA GLY A 412 -7.12 -13.65 -4.03
C GLY A 412 -7.47 -14.59 -2.88
N ASN A 413 -6.50 -15.14 -2.14
CA ASN A 413 -6.73 -16.18 -1.13
C ASN A 413 -7.74 -15.75 -0.05
N GLN A 414 -7.78 -14.46 0.31
CA GLN A 414 -8.71 -13.92 1.30
C GLN A 414 -10.20 -14.07 0.91
N LEU A 415 -10.49 -14.28 -0.38
CA LEU A 415 -11.86 -14.42 -0.89
C LEU A 415 -12.38 -15.85 -0.77
N LEU A 416 -11.51 -16.81 -0.46
CA LEU A 416 -11.91 -18.19 -0.21
C LEU A 416 -12.62 -18.27 1.14
N ASP A 417 -13.67 -19.11 1.22
CA ASP A 417 -14.38 -19.34 2.48
C ASP A 417 -13.38 -19.75 3.58
N PRO A 418 -13.53 -19.27 4.83
CA PRO A 418 -12.62 -19.63 5.92
C PRO A 418 -12.50 -21.13 6.17
N ALA A 419 -13.50 -21.94 5.77
CA ALA A 419 -13.46 -23.40 5.88
C ALA A 419 -12.64 -24.09 4.76
N VAL A 420 -12.29 -23.37 3.67
CA VAL A 420 -11.39 -23.90 2.64
C VAL A 420 -10.00 -24.04 3.23
N ARG A 421 -9.42 -25.23 3.15
CA ARG A 421 -8.04 -25.47 3.57
C ARG A 421 -7.06 -25.10 2.46
N ILE A 422 -6.19 -24.14 2.73
CA ILE A 422 -5.13 -23.72 1.80
C ILE A 422 -3.86 -24.55 2.05
N ILE A 423 -3.32 -25.12 0.99
CA ILE A 423 -2.14 -25.98 1.00
C ILE A 423 -1.05 -25.32 0.15
N ALA A 424 0.17 -25.23 0.68
CA ALA A 424 1.33 -24.74 -0.08
C ALA A 424 2.60 -25.49 0.32
N ALA A 425 3.65 -25.42 -0.49
CA ALA A 425 4.96 -25.90 -0.05
C ALA A 425 5.46 -25.03 1.11
N HIS A 426 6.29 -25.58 2.02
CA HIS A 426 6.80 -24.81 3.16
C HIS A 426 7.52 -23.52 2.72
N GLY A 427 8.38 -23.59 1.70
CA GLY A 427 9.06 -22.41 1.16
C GLY A 427 8.10 -21.36 0.57
N THR A 428 7.00 -21.80 -0.06
CA THR A 428 5.96 -20.91 -0.59
C THR A 428 5.27 -20.16 0.55
N ALA A 429 4.92 -20.85 1.64
CA ALA A 429 4.29 -20.23 2.80
C ALA A 429 5.21 -19.23 3.51
N GLU A 430 6.51 -19.54 3.61
CA GLU A 430 7.53 -18.63 4.14
C GLU A 430 7.68 -17.37 3.28
N GLU A 431 7.70 -17.50 1.95
CA GLU A 431 7.76 -16.35 1.05
C GLU A 431 6.47 -15.52 1.05
N ILE A 432 5.29 -16.13 1.21
CA ILE A 432 4.05 -15.35 1.38
C ILE A 432 4.09 -14.52 2.67
N ALA A 433 4.69 -15.05 3.74
CA ALA A 433 4.77 -14.36 5.02
C ALA A 433 5.77 -13.20 5.04
N HIS A 434 6.84 -13.28 4.24
CA HIS A 434 7.98 -12.35 4.30
C HIS A 434 8.33 -11.68 2.96
N GLY A 435 7.55 -11.97 1.91
CA GLY A 435 7.78 -11.48 0.57
C GLY A 435 7.29 -10.05 0.35
N MET A 436 7.28 -9.63 -0.91
CA MET A 436 6.83 -8.29 -1.28
C MET A 436 5.35 -8.10 -0.92
N ALA A 437 5.08 -7.13 -0.04
CA ALA A 437 3.72 -6.78 0.33
C ALA A 437 2.93 -6.22 -0.88
N PRO A 438 1.62 -6.51 -1.02
CA PRO A 438 0.78 -6.00 -2.12
C PRO A 438 0.84 -4.48 -2.29
N GLU A 439 1.03 -3.75 -1.19
CA GLU A 439 1.16 -2.32 -1.17
C GLU A 439 2.38 -1.84 -1.97
N MET A 440 3.48 -2.59 -2.02
CA MET A 440 4.63 -2.22 -2.85
C MET A 440 4.31 -2.27 -4.35
N LEU A 441 3.41 -3.15 -4.78
CA LEU A 441 2.91 -3.18 -6.15
C LEU A 441 1.99 -1.99 -6.43
N ALA A 442 1.18 -1.59 -5.45
CA ALA A 442 0.42 -0.33 -5.53
C ALA A 442 1.36 0.88 -5.68
N MET A 443 2.49 0.93 -4.95
CA MET A 443 3.53 1.96 -5.14
C MET A 443 3.96 2.06 -6.58
N ALA A 444 4.25 0.92 -7.21
CA ALA A 444 4.84 0.86 -8.53
C ALA A 444 3.90 1.44 -9.60
N GLN A 445 2.60 1.52 -9.31
CA GLN A 445 1.58 2.14 -10.15
C GLN A 445 1.57 3.68 -10.03
N THR A 446 1.86 4.22 -8.83
CA THR A 446 1.79 5.68 -8.55
C THR A 446 3.14 6.38 -8.61
N ALA A 447 4.23 5.66 -8.33
CA ALA A 447 5.58 6.21 -8.28
C ALA A 447 6.03 6.80 -9.61
N ASP A 448 6.76 7.92 -9.51
CA ASP A 448 7.54 8.41 -10.64
C ASP A 448 8.92 7.75 -10.61
N LEU A 449 9.09 6.73 -11.46
CA LEU A 449 10.31 5.98 -11.68
C LEU A 449 11.12 6.56 -12.86
N GLY A 450 10.80 7.77 -13.31
CA GLY A 450 11.37 8.39 -14.49
C GLY A 450 10.62 8.05 -15.79
N PRO A 451 10.99 8.68 -16.92
CA PRO A 451 10.16 8.70 -18.13
C PRO A 451 9.94 7.33 -18.78
N VAL A 452 10.86 6.38 -18.57
CA VAL A 452 10.79 5.03 -19.15
C VAL A 452 10.07 4.06 -18.20
N ALA A 453 10.57 3.94 -16.97
CA ALA A 453 10.05 2.96 -16.02
C ALA A 453 8.62 3.29 -15.56
N THR A 454 8.26 4.56 -15.35
CA THR A 454 6.88 4.95 -15.00
C THR A 454 5.88 4.50 -16.06
N ARG A 455 6.23 4.63 -17.35
CA ARG A 455 5.37 4.17 -18.44
C ARG A 455 5.26 2.64 -18.43
N TYR A 456 6.40 1.97 -18.33
CA TYR A 456 6.47 0.51 -18.31
C TYR A 456 5.64 -0.10 -17.16
N THR A 457 5.78 0.41 -15.94
CA THR A 457 5.02 -0.10 -14.79
C THR A 457 3.52 0.18 -14.93
N ARG A 458 3.13 1.37 -15.39
CA ARG A 458 1.72 1.70 -15.64
C ARG A 458 1.08 0.81 -16.72
N GLU A 459 1.79 0.53 -17.81
CA GLU A 459 1.31 -0.35 -18.88
C GLU A 459 1.14 -1.81 -18.42
N ARG A 460 2.00 -2.30 -17.51
CA ARG A 460 1.95 -3.69 -17.03
C ARG A 460 1.04 -3.89 -15.84
N PHE A 461 1.08 -2.96 -14.88
CA PHE A 461 0.43 -3.14 -13.59
C PHE A 461 -0.78 -2.25 -13.39
N GLY A 462 -0.91 -1.12 -14.11
CA GLY A 462 -1.96 -0.12 -13.88
C GLY A 462 -3.39 -0.58 -14.15
N HIS A 463 -3.58 -1.81 -14.62
CA HIS A 463 -4.88 -2.43 -14.85
C HIS A 463 -5.39 -3.27 -13.67
N PHE A 464 -4.53 -3.52 -12.68
CA PHE A 464 -4.88 -4.28 -11.47
C PHE A 464 -5.20 -3.34 -10.31
N ASP A 465 -6.05 -3.80 -9.39
CA ASP A 465 -6.39 -3.09 -8.16
C ASP A 465 -5.77 -3.80 -6.95
N PHE A 466 -4.68 -3.25 -6.43
CA PHE A 466 -3.99 -3.82 -5.27
C PHE A 466 -4.54 -3.32 -3.91
N SER A 467 -5.59 -2.51 -3.91
CA SER A 467 -6.18 -2.00 -2.67
C SER A 467 -6.90 -3.10 -1.89
N ASN A 468 -6.90 -2.98 -0.56
CA ASN A 468 -7.62 -3.87 0.37
C ASN A 468 -7.22 -5.36 0.30
N ILE A 469 -6.03 -5.65 -0.22
CA ILE A 469 -5.47 -7.01 -0.19
C ILE A 469 -4.91 -7.27 1.20
N THR A 470 -5.37 -8.34 1.83
CA THR A 470 -4.85 -8.91 3.06
C THR A 470 -4.40 -10.34 2.76
N LEU A 471 -3.10 -10.61 2.87
CA LEU A 471 -2.56 -11.92 2.54
C LEU A 471 -3.12 -13.00 3.48
N ARG A 472 -3.78 -14.01 2.90
CA ARG A 472 -4.17 -15.25 3.59
C ARG A 472 -3.20 -16.35 3.21
N ASN A 473 -2.40 -16.78 4.17
CA ASN A 473 -1.37 -17.80 4.00
C ASN A 473 -1.94 -19.23 4.09
N ALA A 474 -1.10 -20.24 3.88
CA ALA A 474 -1.46 -21.65 3.92
C ALA A 474 -1.83 -22.13 5.33
N ASP A 475 -2.86 -22.99 5.39
CA ASP A 475 -3.29 -23.68 6.61
C ASP A 475 -2.53 -25.01 6.82
N GLU A 476 -1.99 -25.57 5.74
CA GLU A 476 -1.23 -26.82 5.71
C GLU A 476 -0.02 -26.69 4.77
N THR A 477 1.14 -27.15 5.22
CA THR A 477 2.37 -27.13 4.43
C THR A 477 2.91 -28.52 4.14
N PHE A 478 3.66 -28.64 3.04
CA PHE A 478 4.38 -29.86 2.69
C PHE A 478 5.78 -29.53 2.12
N ASP A 479 6.71 -30.49 2.16
CA ASP A 479 8.08 -30.23 1.69
C ASP A 479 8.32 -30.66 0.24
N ARG A 480 8.03 -31.93 -0.07
CA ARG A 480 8.39 -32.54 -1.37
C ARG A 480 7.19 -32.94 -2.21
N SER A 481 6.25 -33.66 -1.61
CA SER A 481 5.07 -34.15 -2.33
C SER A 481 3.92 -34.41 -1.36
N LEU A 482 2.70 -34.21 -1.83
CA LEU A 482 1.48 -34.49 -1.10
C LEU A 482 0.44 -35.12 -2.04
N ALA A 483 -0.18 -36.22 -1.62
CA ALA A 483 -1.34 -36.76 -2.31
C ALA A 483 -2.61 -36.21 -1.65
N VAL A 484 -3.38 -35.43 -2.39
CA VAL A 484 -4.62 -34.81 -1.94
C VAL A 484 -5.80 -35.59 -2.48
N GLU A 485 -6.73 -35.95 -1.60
CA GLU A 485 -7.99 -36.59 -1.97
C GLU A 485 -9.08 -35.52 -2.13
N VAL A 486 -9.86 -35.61 -3.21
CA VAL A 486 -10.91 -34.66 -3.58
C VAL A 486 -12.13 -35.46 -4.05
N GLY A 487 -13.07 -35.79 -3.16
CA GLY A 487 -14.34 -36.42 -3.53
C GLY A 487 -14.18 -37.72 -4.35
N GLY A 488 -13.33 -38.63 -3.90
CA GLY A 488 -12.96 -39.88 -4.55
C GLY A 488 -11.80 -39.77 -5.53
N ARG A 489 -11.34 -38.56 -5.90
CA ARG A 489 -10.27 -38.33 -6.87
C ARG A 489 -8.93 -38.08 -6.18
N ARG A 490 -7.86 -38.71 -6.69
CA ARG A 490 -6.49 -38.47 -6.26
C ARG A 490 -5.88 -37.33 -7.07
N VAL A 491 -5.25 -36.39 -6.37
CA VAL A 491 -4.49 -35.27 -6.94
C VAL A 491 -3.09 -35.31 -6.33
N ASP A 492 -2.05 -35.40 -7.16
CA ASP A 492 -0.66 -35.42 -6.70
C ASP A 492 -0.07 -34.01 -6.79
N VAL A 493 0.39 -33.47 -5.67
CA VAL A 493 1.08 -32.19 -5.59
C VAL A 493 2.56 -32.44 -5.38
N LEU A 494 3.41 -31.84 -6.21
CA LEU A 494 4.87 -32.03 -6.17
C LEU A 494 5.54 -30.66 -6.08
N ASN A 495 6.39 -30.45 -5.07
CA ASN A 495 7.28 -29.29 -5.02
C ASN A 495 8.55 -29.61 -5.79
N LEU A 496 8.78 -28.88 -6.88
CA LEU A 496 9.93 -29.03 -7.78
C LEU A 496 10.92 -27.86 -7.68
N GLY A 497 10.65 -26.90 -6.80
CA GLY A 497 11.54 -25.76 -6.53
C GLY A 497 12.73 -26.12 -5.62
N PRO A 498 13.66 -25.17 -5.40
CA PRO A 498 13.63 -23.78 -5.88
C PRO A 498 13.94 -23.69 -7.37
N ALA A 499 13.18 -22.86 -8.10
CA ALA A 499 13.33 -22.61 -9.52
C ALA A 499 12.87 -21.18 -9.89
N HIS A 500 11.57 -20.96 -10.03
CA HIS A 500 11.03 -19.62 -10.29
C HIS A 500 11.08 -18.79 -9.00
N THR A 501 10.60 -19.37 -7.90
CA THR A 501 10.68 -18.86 -6.52
C THR A 501 11.45 -19.83 -5.61
N ALA A 502 11.47 -19.60 -4.29
CA ALA A 502 12.12 -20.52 -3.35
C ALA A 502 11.42 -21.90 -3.27
N ALA A 503 10.15 -22.01 -3.63
CA ALA A 503 9.44 -23.27 -3.78
C ALA A 503 8.33 -23.17 -4.83
N ASP A 504 8.33 -24.12 -5.77
CA ASP A 504 7.45 -24.11 -6.93
C ASP A 504 6.76 -25.47 -7.06
N SER A 505 5.45 -25.48 -6.86
CA SER A 505 4.65 -26.71 -6.85
C SER A 505 3.86 -26.89 -8.14
N VAL A 506 3.72 -28.14 -8.56
CA VAL A 506 2.85 -28.56 -9.67
C VAL A 506 1.75 -29.48 -9.16
N VAL A 507 0.60 -29.46 -9.82
CA VAL A 507 -0.58 -30.25 -9.45
C VAL A 507 -0.94 -31.19 -10.59
N HIS A 508 -0.80 -32.49 -10.38
CA HIS A 508 -1.09 -33.53 -11.36
C HIS A 508 -2.37 -34.28 -11.01
N VAL A 509 -3.24 -34.47 -12.01
CA VAL A 509 -4.50 -35.21 -11.90
C VAL A 509 -4.42 -36.42 -12.84
N PRO A 510 -3.89 -37.57 -12.36
CA PRO A 510 -3.51 -38.67 -13.23
C PRO A 510 -4.67 -39.29 -14.02
N ASP A 511 -5.86 -39.40 -13.42
CA ASP A 511 -7.04 -39.99 -14.07
C ASP A 511 -7.59 -39.10 -15.20
N ALA A 512 -7.42 -37.79 -15.09
CA ALA A 512 -7.82 -36.81 -16.10
C ALA A 512 -6.71 -36.49 -17.12
N GLY A 513 -5.46 -36.87 -16.85
CA GLY A 513 -4.30 -36.55 -17.70
C GLY A 513 -4.00 -35.05 -17.77
N VAL A 514 -4.20 -34.34 -16.66
CA VAL A 514 -3.99 -32.88 -16.57
C VAL A 514 -2.90 -32.53 -15.57
N LEU A 515 -1.97 -31.68 -15.97
CA LEU A 515 -0.93 -31.09 -15.11
C LEU A 515 -1.10 -29.57 -15.05
N PHE A 516 -1.17 -29.00 -13.85
CA PHE A 516 -1.03 -27.57 -13.62
C PHE A 516 0.40 -27.27 -13.21
N GLY A 517 1.09 -26.42 -13.98
CA GLY A 517 2.52 -26.17 -13.81
C GLY A 517 2.89 -24.95 -12.95
N GLY A 518 1.92 -24.08 -12.61
CA GLY A 518 2.21 -22.77 -12.05
C GLY A 518 3.24 -22.01 -12.90
N ASP A 519 4.01 -21.13 -12.27
CA ASP A 519 5.03 -20.34 -12.96
C ASP A 519 6.32 -21.12 -13.24
N LEU A 520 6.32 -22.46 -13.11
CA LEU A 520 7.34 -23.25 -13.79
C LEU A 520 7.13 -23.26 -15.31
N LEU A 521 5.98 -22.80 -15.81
CA LEU A 521 5.65 -22.80 -17.23
C LEU A 521 5.11 -21.43 -17.70
N PHE A 522 5.83 -20.82 -18.64
CA PHE A 522 5.45 -19.63 -19.39
C PHE A 522 5.38 -19.97 -20.88
N ILE A 523 4.19 -20.06 -21.46
CA ILE A 523 4.00 -20.55 -22.83
C ILE A 523 3.83 -19.37 -23.79
N GLY A 524 4.82 -19.16 -24.66
CA GLY A 524 4.86 -18.01 -25.56
C GLY A 524 5.20 -16.67 -24.87
N CYS A 525 5.57 -16.73 -23.60
CA CYS A 525 6.09 -15.64 -22.79
C CYS A 525 7.45 -16.07 -22.22
N THR A 526 8.40 -15.16 -22.08
CA THR A 526 9.69 -15.49 -21.47
C THR A 526 9.51 -15.78 -19.96
N PRO A 527 10.05 -16.90 -19.46
CA PRO A 527 10.17 -17.14 -18.03
C PRO A 527 10.97 -16.04 -17.32
N ILE A 528 10.72 -15.84 -16.03
CA ILE A 528 11.51 -14.94 -15.17
C ILE A 528 12.07 -15.71 -13.99
N VAL A 529 13.39 -15.63 -13.76
CA VAL A 529 14.10 -16.41 -12.74
C VAL A 529 14.41 -15.52 -11.54
N TRP A 530 13.53 -15.50 -10.54
CA TRP A 530 13.75 -14.71 -9.33
C TRP A 530 14.73 -15.40 -8.36
N ALA A 531 14.50 -16.69 -8.09
CA ALA A 531 15.33 -17.46 -7.16
C ALA A 531 16.41 -18.28 -7.88
N GLY A 532 16.02 -19.12 -8.84
CA GLY A 532 16.90 -20.09 -9.45
C GLY A 532 17.34 -21.21 -8.47
N PRO A 533 18.39 -21.98 -8.81
CA PRO A 533 19.21 -21.86 -10.01
C PRO A 533 18.50 -22.33 -11.28
N ILE A 534 18.88 -21.81 -12.44
CA ILE A 534 18.30 -22.20 -13.75
C ILE A 534 18.36 -23.73 -13.97
N ALA A 535 19.44 -24.39 -13.52
CA ALA A 535 19.60 -25.83 -13.65
C ALA A 535 18.52 -26.63 -12.90
N ASN A 536 18.04 -26.13 -11.75
CA ASN A 536 16.95 -26.79 -11.03
C ASN A 536 15.63 -26.68 -11.81
N TRP A 537 15.38 -25.53 -12.44
CA TRP A 537 14.19 -25.36 -13.27
C TRP A 537 14.22 -26.29 -14.49
N VAL A 538 15.38 -26.47 -15.13
CA VAL A 538 15.54 -27.47 -16.19
C VAL A 538 15.19 -28.88 -15.68
N ALA A 539 15.64 -29.25 -14.47
CA ALA A 539 15.29 -30.53 -13.85
C ALA A 539 13.79 -30.63 -13.50
N ALA A 540 13.17 -29.53 -13.10
CA ALA A 540 11.72 -29.46 -12.86
C ALA A 540 10.94 -29.70 -14.17
N CYS A 541 11.37 -29.13 -15.29
CA CYS A 541 10.81 -29.44 -16.61
C CYS A 541 10.95 -30.92 -16.97
N ASP A 542 12.11 -31.53 -16.71
CA ASP A 542 12.33 -32.96 -16.94
C ASP A 542 11.41 -33.83 -16.07
N ALA A 543 11.20 -33.45 -14.80
CA ALA A 543 10.26 -34.12 -13.90
C ALA A 543 8.81 -34.00 -14.38
N MET A 544 8.38 -32.82 -14.84
CA MET A 544 7.03 -32.62 -15.39
C MET A 544 6.80 -33.43 -16.68
N ILE A 545 7.79 -33.51 -17.58
CA ILE A 545 7.72 -34.35 -18.78
C ILE A 545 7.55 -35.82 -18.41
N ALA A 546 8.21 -36.28 -17.34
CA ALA A 546 8.12 -37.66 -16.87
C ALA A 546 6.76 -38.04 -16.27
N LEU A 547 5.90 -37.07 -15.94
CA LEU A 547 4.52 -37.31 -15.50
C LEU A 547 3.59 -37.75 -16.64
N ASP A 548 4.01 -37.53 -17.90
CA ASP A 548 3.29 -37.96 -19.11
C ASP A 548 1.84 -37.44 -19.22
N ALA A 549 1.59 -36.22 -18.71
CA ALA A 549 0.30 -35.57 -18.80
C ALA A 549 0.06 -35.02 -20.23
N PRO A 550 -0.98 -35.46 -20.96
CA PRO A 550 -1.25 -34.98 -22.33
C PRO A 550 -1.77 -33.54 -22.40
N THR A 551 -2.27 -33.01 -21.29
CA THR A 551 -2.78 -31.64 -21.19
C THR A 551 -2.08 -30.91 -20.04
N VAL A 552 -1.52 -29.74 -20.35
CA VAL A 552 -0.72 -28.96 -19.41
C VAL A 552 -1.28 -27.54 -19.34
N VAL A 553 -1.64 -27.10 -18.14
CA VAL A 553 -2.09 -25.74 -17.84
C VAL A 553 -0.90 -24.97 -17.24
N PRO A 554 -0.29 -24.04 -17.98
CA PRO A 554 0.81 -23.24 -17.45
C PRO A 554 0.31 -22.16 -16.50
N GLY A 555 1.20 -21.57 -15.69
CA GLY A 555 0.91 -20.33 -14.95
C GLY A 555 0.65 -19.17 -15.90
N HIS A 556 1.43 -19.05 -16.98
CA HIS A 556 1.26 -17.98 -17.98
C HIS A 556 1.18 -18.53 -19.40
N GLY A 557 0.26 -17.99 -20.21
CA GLY A 557 0.08 -18.38 -21.61
C GLY A 557 -1.01 -19.44 -21.84
N PRO A 558 -1.16 -19.95 -23.07
CA PRO A 558 -2.22 -20.89 -23.41
C PRO A 558 -1.99 -22.29 -22.84
N VAL A 559 -3.09 -23.02 -22.58
CA VAL A 559 -3.07 -24.47 -22.29
C VAL A 559 -2.36 -25.21 -23.43
N THR A 560 -1.45 -26.10 -23.05
CA THR A 560 -0.48 -26.75 -23.92
C THR A 560 -0.39 -28.25 -23.61
N ASP A 561 0.72 -28.87 -24.00
CA ASP A 561 1.08 -30.27 -23.79
C ASP A 561 2.59 -30.39 -23.47
N PRO A 562 3.18 -31.60 -23.43
CA PRO A 562 4.61 -31.74 -23.13
C PRO A 562 5.55 -30.96 -24.06
N ASP A 563 5.15 -30.57 -25.28
CA ASP A 563 5.99 -29.72 -26.14
C ASP A 563 6.13 -28.30 -25.59
N GLY A 564 5.10 -27.78 -24.93
CA GLY A 564 5.18 -26.50 -24.21
C GLY A 564 6.23 -26.54 -23.08
N ILE A 565 6.28 -27.65 -22.33
CA ILE A 565 7.31 -27.85 -21.28
C ILE A 565 8.71 -27.90 -21.91
N ARG A 566 8.86 -28.60 -23.04
CA ARG A 566 10.15 -28.66 -23.77
C ARG A 566 10.59 -27.30 -24.29
N ALA A 567 9.66 -26.45 -24.72
CA ALA A 567 9.97 -25.09 -25.17
C ALA A 567 10.52 -24.22 -24.02
N VAL A 568 9.86 -24.25 -22.84
CA VAL A 568 10.34 -23.55 -21.64
C VAL A 568 11.72 -24.06 -21.22
N ARG A 569 11.91 -25.38 -21.17
CA ARG A 569 13.21 -26.01 -20.91
C ARG A 569 14.29 -25.55 -21.89
N GLY A 570 13.95 -25.49 -23.18
CA GLY A 570 14.85 -25.03 -24.24
C GLY A 570 15.31 -23.58 -24.03
N TYR A 571 14.38 -22.69 -23.67
CA TYR A 571 14.69 -21.30 -23.34
C TYR A 571 15.69 -21.19 -22.18
N LEU A 572 15.43 -21.93 -21.09
CA LEU A 572 16.27 -21.89 -19.89
C LEU A 572 17.70 -22.36 -20.19
N VAL A 573 17.84 -23.45 -20.93
CA VAL A 573 19.15 -23.96 -21.39
C VAL A 573 19.85 -22.91 -22.26
N HIS A 574 19.12 -22.33 -23.22
CA HIS A 574 19.65 -21.32 -24.12
C HIS A 574 20.18 -20.09 -23.36
N ILE A 575 19.41 -19.55 -22.42
CA ILE A 575 19.86 -18.41 -21.60
C ILE A 575 21.10 -18.76 -20.78
N ALA A 576 21.12 -19.92 -20.13
CA ALA A 576 22.28 -20.36 -19.35
C ALA A 576 23.55 -20.44 -20.22
N GLU A 577 23.46 -21.06 -21.40
CA GLU A 577 24.58 -21.19 -22.34
C GLU A 577 25.07 -19.83 -22.87
N GLN A 578 24.15 -18.94 -23.25
CA GLN A 578 24.49 -17.61 -23.73
C GLN A 578 25.16 -16.76 -22.63
N ALA A 579 24.60 -16.76 -21.41
CA ALA A 579 25.15 -16.04 -20.27
C ALA A 579 26.54 -16.57 -19.88
N GLU A 580 26.75 -17.89 -19.85
CA GLU A 580 28.06 -18.49 -19.59
C GLU A 580 29.09 -18.17 -20.67
N ALA A 581 28.66 -18.14 -21.94
CA ALA A 581 29.54 -17.76 -23.04
C ALA A 581 29.95 -16.28 -22.94
N ALA A 582 29.04 -15.39 -22.54
CA ALA A 582 29.34 -13.99 -22.27
C ALA A 582 30.27 -13.81 -21.05
N TYR A 583 30.01 -14.54 -19.97
CA TYR A 583 30.82 -14.53 -18.75
C TYR A 583 32.28 -14.95 -19.05
N ARG A 584 32.47 -16.02 -19.83
CA ARG A 584 33.81 -16.47 -20.26
C ARG A 584 34.55 -15.46 -21.14
N LYS A 585 33.85 -14.55 -21.80
CA LYS A 585 34.44 -13.43 -22.56
C LYS A 585 34.79 -12.23 -21.69
N GLY A 586 34.50 -12.28 -20.39
CA GLY A 586 34.75 -11.19 -19.44
C GLY A 586 33.74 -10.05 -19.52
N LEU A 587 32.58 -10.27 -20.14
CA LEU A 587 31.48 -9.28 -20.12
C LEU A 587 30.82 -9.26 -18.75
N SER A 588 30.48 -8.07 -18.26
CA SER A 588 29.60 -7.92 -17.11
C SER A 588 28.20 -8.47 -17.40
N TRP A 589 27.42 -8.74 -16.34
CA TRP A 589 26.07 -9.30 -16.50
C TRP A 589 25.15 -8.37 -17.29
N SER A 590 25.29 -7.06 -17.13
CA SER A 590 24.47 -6.05 -17.82
C SER A 590 24.86 -5.95 -19.30
N GLU A 591 26.16 -5.98 -19.62
CA GLU A 591 26.63 -6.08 -21.01
C GLU A 591 26.17 -7.37 -21.67
N ALA A 592 26.19 -8.49 -20.95
CA ALA A 592 25.67 -9.77 -21.44
C ALA A 592 24.18 -9.70 -21.73
N ALA A 593 23.35 -9.20 -20.79
CA ALA A 593 21.92 -9.03 -21.00
C ALA A 593 21.59 -8.17 -22.23
N ASP A 594 22.45 -7.21 -22.57
CA ASP A 594 22.29 -6.37 -23.75
C ASP A 594 22.73 -7.02 -25.07
N THR A 595 23.60 -8.03 -25.03
CA THR A 595 24.26 -8.56 -26.23
C THR A 595 23.90 -9.99 -26.57
N ILE A 596 23.29 -10.74 -25.65
CA ILE A 596 22.94 -12.14 -25.91
C ILE A 596 21.86 -12.27 -26.97
N ASP A 597 22.02 -13.27 -27.84
CA ASP A 597 21.04 -13.59 -28.87
C ASP A 597 19.93 -14.44 -28.25
N LEU A 598 18.67 -14.01 -28.36
CA LEU A 598 17.51 -14.76 -27.89
C LEU A 598 17.03 -15.83 -28.90
N GLY A 599 17.57 -15.85 -30.11
CA GLY A 599 17.23 -16.84 -31.13
C GLY A 599 15.71 -16.87 -31.42
N GLU A 600 15.14 -18.07 -31.45
CA GLU A 600 13.70 -18.25 -31.69
C GLU A 600 12.80 -17.64 -30.60
N TYR A 601 13.33 -17.49 -29.38
CA TYR A 601 12.63 -16.94 -28.22
C TYR A 601 12.49 -15.41 -28.28
N ALA A 602 13.17 -14.73 -29.20
CA ALA A 602 13.06 -13.28 -29.38
C ALA A 602 11.64 -12.80 -29.71
N THR A 603 10.78 -13.71 -30.18
CA THR A 603 9.38 -13.43 -30.53
C THR A 603 8.39 -13.70 -29.39
N TRP A 604 8.85 -14.24 -28.26
CA TRP A 604 8.01 -14.45 -27.09
C TRP A 604 7.69 -13.12 -26.41
N LEU A 605 6.54 -13.07 -25.75
CA LEU A 605 6.17 -11.90 -24.95
C LEU A 605 7.18 -11.67 -23.83
N ASP A 606 7.33 -10.40 -23.44
CA ASP A 606 8.11 -9.96 -22.28
C ASP A 606 9.61 -10.28 -22.36
N ALA A 607 10.19 -10.20 -23.56
CA ALA A 607 11.60 -10.47 -23.83
C ALA A 607 12.58 -9.71 -22.90
N GLU A 608 12.17 -8.56 -22.34
CA GLU A 608 12.95 -7.82 -21.35
C GLU A 608 13.31 -8.61 -20.09
N ARG A 609 12.55 -9.65 -19.73
CA ARG A 609 12.85 -10.56 -18.60
C ARG A 609 14.23 -11.22 -18.70
N VAL A 610 14.83 -11.23 -19.91
CA VAL A 610 16.22 -11.63 -20.14
C VAL A 610 17.21 -10.93 -19.19
N VAL A 611 16.94 -9.67 -18.81
CA VAL A 611 17.78 -8.91 -17.87
C VAL A 611 17.89 -9.64 -16.54
N VAL A 612 16.76 -10.07 -15.97
CA VAL A 612 16.71 -10.81 -14.70
C VAL A 612 17.34 -12.19 -14.85
N ASN A 613 17.06 -12.88 -15.96
CA ASN A 613 17.54 -14.24 -16.15
C ASN A 613 19.06 -14.31 -16.32
N VAL A 614 19.65 -13.37 -17.07
CA VAL A 614 21.11 -13.25 -17.21
C VAL A 614 21.74 -12.80 -15.90
N TYR A 615 21.16 -11.81 -15.23
CA TYR A 615 21.60 -11.37 -13.91
C TYR A 615 21.69 -12.54 -12.92
N GLN A 616 20.63 -13.34 -12.84
CA GLN A 616 20.57 -14.45 -11.90
C GLN A 616 21.54 -15.56 -12.28
N ARG A 617 21.72 -15.87 -13.57
CA ARG A 617 22.77 -16.80 -14.00
C ARG A 617 24.18 -16.31 -13.63
N TYR A 618 24.44 -15.00 -13.71
CA TYR A 618 25.71 -14.44 -13.28
C TYR A 618 25.93 -14.55 -11.77
N ARG A 619 24.88 -14.42 -10.95
CA ARG A 619 24.97 -14.70 -9.50
C ARG A 619 25.30 -16.16 -9.19
N GLU A 620 24.80 -17.10 -10.00
CA GLU A 620 25.14 -18.53 -9.89
C GLU A 620 26.60 -18.80 -10.27
N LEU A 621 27.16 -18.07 -11.24
CA LEU A 621 28.54 -18.22 -11.71
C LEU A 621 29.56 -17.51 -10.80
N ASP A 622 29.19 -16.35 -10.25
CA ASP A 622 30.05 -15.49 -9.44
C ASP A 622 29.30 -14.98 -8.19
N PRO A 623 29.61 -15.54 -7.01
CA PRO A 623 29.04 -15.10 -5.73
C PRO A 623 29.33 -13.64 -5.37
N HIS A 624 30.28 -12.98 -6.03
CA HIS A 624 30.58 -11.56 -5.83
C HIS A 624 29.70 -10.63 -6.67
N THR A 625 28.85 -11.16 -7.56
CA THR A 625 27.86 -10.36 -8.29
C THR A 625 26.93 -9.66 -7.30
N PRO A 626 26.78 -8.32 -7.36
CA PRO A 626 25.97 -7.56 -6.40
C PRO A 626 24.53 -8.04 -6.36
N GLN A 627 23.96 -8.13 -5.16
CA GLN A 627 22.53 -8.32 -4.98
C GLN A 627 21.80 -7.00 -5.32
N LEU A 628 20.80 -7.08 -6.18
CA LEU A 628 19.98 -5.97 -6.64
C LEU A 628 18.55 -6.19 -6.20
N GLU A 629 17.90 -5.10 -5.85
CA GLU A 629 16.49 -5.10 -5.51
C GLU A 629 15.60 -5.37 -6.72
N ALA A 630 14.45 -6.02 -6.49
CA ALA A 630 13.49 -6.36 -7.55
C ALA A 630 13.06 -5.13 -8.36
N MET A 631 12.85 -3.99 -7.70
CA MET A 631 12.47 -2.74 -8.37
C MET A 631 13.59 -2.20 -9.27
N ALA A 632 14.86 -2.32 -8.85
CA ALA A 632 15.98 -1.92 -9.69
C ALA A 632 16.06 -2.79 -10.96
N LEU A 633 15.87 -4.09 -10.82
CA LEU A 633 15.79 -5.01 -11.96
C LEU A 633 14.60 -4.69 -12.87
N LEU A 634 13.46 -4.27 -12.32
CA LEU A 634 12.29 -3.86 -13.11
C LEU A 634 12.57 -2.60 -13.93
N VAL A 635 13.24 -1.60 -13.34
CA VAL A 635 13.68 -0.39 -14.06
C VAL A 635 14.64 -0.76 -15.20
N MET A 636 15.60 -1.65 -14.94
CA MET A 636 16.55 -2.09 -15.97
C MET A 636 15.88 -2.86 -17.11
N GLN A 637 14.84 -3.66 -16.83
CA GLN A 637 14.01 -4.30 -17.85
C GLN A 637 13.28 -3.26 -18.71
N ALA A 638 12.70 -2.23 -18.08
CA ALA A 638 12.03 -1.14 -18.80
C ALA A 638 13.00 -0.40 -19.75
N GLU A 639 14.20 -0.10 -19.28
CA GLU A 639 15.25 0.53 -20.10
C GLU A 639 15.76 -0.37 -21.21
N TRP A 640 15.90 -1.68 -20.95
CA TRP A 640 16.29 -2.65 -21.96
C TRP A 640 15.26 -2.72 -23.09
N LEU A 641 13.96 -2.72 -22.74
CA LEU A 641 12.86 -2.75 -23.69
C LEU A 641 12.80 -1.47 -24.52
N ALA A 642 12.88 -0.30 -23.87
CA ALA A 642 12.79 0.99 -24.53
C ALA A 642 13.91 1.24 -25.55
N ARG A 643 15.09 0.65 -25.36
CA ARG A 643 16.20 0.72 -26.33
C ARG A 643 15.97 -0.13 -27.59
N ARG A 644 14.98 -1.02 -27.58
CA ARG A 644 14.70 -2.03 -28.62
C ARG A 644 13.30 -1.91 -29.22
N SER A 645 12.48 -1.01 -28.70
CA SER A 645 11.10 -0.72 -29.14
C SER A 645 11.01 0.30 -30.26
#